data_AF-A0A411YHH6-F1
#
_entry.id   AF-A0A411YHH6-F1
#
_cell.length_a   1.000
_cell.length_b   1.000
_cell.length_c   1.000
_cell.angle_alpha   90.00
_cell.angle_beta   90.00
_cell.angle_gamma   90.00
#
_symmetry.space_group_name_H-M   'P 1'
#
loop_
_entity.id
_entity.type
_entity.pdbx_description
1 polymer ?
#
loop_
_entity_poly.entity_id
_entity_poly.type
_entity_poly.pdbx_seq_one_letter_code
_entity_poly.pdbx_strand_id
1 'polypeptide(L)'
;MNVGIVVASHSDLLARGVVELAGQMAGGVAVVPAGGDDEGGIGTSFQRIMTAIEEADSGDGAVILTDLGSATMTAEQAIEFLDPDQPARVRLVDAPLAEGSLAAATTAAGGADLDTVEVAARQASGTDDPDAAAVDPATGTSVAETAPDGHPDAAAEVTVTNAHGLHARPASHLAQAAQRSSARLRIRRLDSGDHAEATSMLRLVALGTARGTPLAIEGWGEGAEEAVDSLRALIADGFGETDGAEETDGARPTFAQRPGEGVPTAAEGPAVGDGARAAADPGRPTEGSPTGTLRGTGAVPGIVIGPAAPLRQAEVTVDEQPADDPAHEEARLDGALEVVSEALASEGGDIFAAHRALLDDPALREEAVQRIRSGASAGAAWRDAFEGQASTLAALPGEFAAARAADVRDVGLRVLAALRGGAAPGLDVPPGAVVVATDVLPSQVPALVEAGAAGLALARGSRTAHAAILARNLDLPLVLGLGPDVPAVAEGATLVLDGRAGTLLVDPDEAALEAARAERDTEAQRREQARELAGRPVHTAAGERVELAANASTPAEARAAVDAGAEAIGLLRTEFLFSERADLPSEDEQVDRLTAVVDALAGRPVTVRTLDAGGDKPMPALDLDPVRNGFLGVRGLRLSLARPELFHTQLRAILRVATGRRLRVMFPMVTTADEVARAREAVDAARDSLAREGVPYGEPEAVGIMVEVPAAAVAPEDLLDGLDFVSVGSNDLAAYTMAADRTVTEVAPLAQPDHPAIARLIGWLCEAARARGVWVGVCGEMAGEPEYAAGLVDLGVRELSMAPGAIADVKQRLLTVPAD
;
A
#
# COMPACT_ATOMS: atom_id res chain seq x y z
N MET A 1 -18.68 41.45 -20.62
CA MET A 1 -17.67 41.53 -21.69
C MET A 1 -16.39 41.23 -20.94
N ASN A 2 -15.71 40.18 -21.38
CA ASN A 2 -14.57 39.57 -20.71
C ASN A 2 -13.52 39.33 -21.80
N VAL A 3 -12.25 39.26 -21.41
CA VAL A 3 -11.15 38.92 -22.33
C VAL A 3 -11.38 37.53 -22.92
N GLY A 4 -11.34 37.42 -24.26
CA GLY A 4 -11.49 36.15 -24.97
C GLY A 4 -10.20 35.34 -25.01
N ILE A 5 -10.31 34.03 -25.24
CA ILE A 5 -9.17 33.12 -25.39
C ILE A 5 -9.23 32.44 -26.75
N VAL A 6 -8.12 32.45 -27.48
CA VAL A 6 -7.94 31.72 -28.73
C VAL A 6 -6.93 30.61 -28.50
N VAL A 7 -7.35 29.37 -28.75
CA VAL A 7 -6.50 28.17 -28.62
C VAL A 7 -6.07 27.75 -30.03
N ALA A 8 -4.87 28.17 -30.44
CA ALA A 8 -4.31 27.88 -31.75
C ALA A 8 -3.43 26.63 -31.70
N SER A 9 -3.72 25.64 -32.53
CA SER A 9 -2.96 24.38 -32.54
C SER A 9 -2.80 23.82 -33.95
N HIS A 10 -1.78 22.99 -34.14
CA HIS A 10 -1.64 22.19 -35.35
C HIS A 10 -2.77 21.15 -35.49
N SER A 11 -3.48 20.81 -34.40
CA SER A 11 -4.53 19.81 -34.38
C SER A 11 -5.87 20.42 -33.98
N ASP A 12 -6.88 20.30 -34.83
CA ASP A 12 -8.27 20.68 -34.52
C ASP A 12 -8.81 19.92 -33.30
N LEU A 13 -8.43 18.63 -33.16
CA LEU A 13 -8.82 17.83 -32.00
C LEU A 13 -8.19 18.33 -30.70
N LEU A 14 -6.93 18.76 -30.75
CA LEU A 14 -6.24 19.29 -29.57
C LEU A 14 -6.82 20.65 -29.16
N ALA A 15 -6.98 21.57 -30.12
CA ALA A 15 -7.58 22.89 -29.86
C ALA A 15 -8.98 22.74 -29.27
N ARG A 16 -9.82 21.87 -29.83
CA ARG A 16 -11.18 21.64 -29.31
C ARG A 16 -11.20 20.97 -27.94
N GLY A 17 -10.32 20.00 -27.71
CA GLY A 17 -10.21 19.34 -26.40
C GLY A 17 -9.81 20.32 -25.29
N VAL A 18 -8.87 21.21 -25.58
CA VAL A 18 -8.47 22.27 -24.63
C VAL A 18 -9.58 23.30 -24.43
N VAL A 19 -10.31 23.69 -25.49
CA VAL A 19 -11.47 24.58 -25.38
C VAL A 19 -12.59 23.96 -24.54
N GLU A 20 -12.87 22.66 -24.72
CA GLU A 20 -13.88 21.95 -23.93
C GLU A 20 -13.51 21.93 -22.45
N LEU A 21 -12.23 21.63 -22.15
CA LEU A 21 -11.71 21.62 -20.78
C LEU A 21 -11.77 23.01 -20.14
N ALA A 22 -11.29 24.04 -20.83
CA ALA A 22 -11.33 25.43 -20.33
C ALA A 22 -12.77 25.93 -20.18
N GLY A 23 -13.67 25.58 -21.11
CA GLY A 23 -15.08 25.99 -21.09
C GLY A 23 -15.90 25.36 -19.96
N GLN A 24 -15.56 24.14 -19.52
CA GLN A 24 -16.20 23.51 -18.35
C GLN A 24 -15.83 24.20 -17.03
N MET A 25 -14.64 24.79 -16.95
CA MET A 25 -14.11 25.43 -15.74
C MET A 25 -14.41 26.94 -15.69
N ALA A 26 -14.52 27.60 -16.84
CA ALA A 26 -14.70 29.04 -16.97
C ALA A 26 -16.01 29.39 -17.70
N GLY A 27 -17.14 29.30 -16.99
CA GLY A 27 -18.45 29.65 -17.54
C GLY A 27 -18.57 31.14 -17.87
N GLY A 28 -18.90 31.48 -19.13
CA GLY A 28 -19.23 32.86 -19.55
C GLY A 28 -18.13 33.63 -20.27
N VAL A 29 -16.99 32.99 -20.57
CA VAL A 29 -15.89 33.56 -21.38
C VAL A 29 -15.88 32.92 -22.77
N ALA A 30 -15.55 33.70 -23.82
CA ALA A 30 -15.38 33.18 -25.17
C ALA A 30 -14.03 32.46 -25.28
N VAL A 31 -14.05 31.13 -25.41
CA VAL A 31 -12.85 30.31 -25.67
C VAL A 31 -13.02 29.65 -27.04
N VAL A 32 -12.18 30.01 -28.00
CA VAL A 32 -12.38 29.70 -29.43
C VAL A 32 -11.22 28.85 -29.98
N PRO A 33 -11.49 27.70 -30.61
CA PRO A 33 -10.44 26.86 -31.18
C PRO A 33 -10.01 27.35 -32.57
N ALA A 34 -8.71 27.40 -32.80
CA ALA A 34 -8.08 27.64 -34.10
C ALA A 34 -7.11 26.51 -34.43
N GLY A 35 -7.63 25.31 -34.64
CA GLY A 35 -6.84 24.11 -34.87
C GLY A 35 -6.86 23.60 -36.32
N GLY A 36 -5.74 23.09 -36.80
CA GLY A 36 -5.62 22.42 -38.10
C GLY A 36 -5.43 23.35 -39.31
N ASP A 37 -5.11 22.75 -40.46
CA ASP A 37 -5.02 23.46 -41.74
C ASP A 37 -6.41 23.77 -42.34
N ASP A 38 -6.45 24.47 -43.48
CA ASP A 38 -7.71 24.85 -44.14
C ASP A 38 -8.55 23.62 -44.58
N GLU A 39 -7.93 22.46 -44.76
CA GLU A 39 -8.56 21.21 -45.18
C GLU A 39 -8.96 20.30 -43.98
N GLY A 40 -8.62 20.70 -42.75
CA GLY A 40 -8.91 19.95 -41.52
C GLY A 40 -7.86 18.88 -41.15
N GLY A 41 -6.69 18.92 -41.78
CA GLY A 41 -5.51 18.12 -41.44
C GLY A 41 -4.65 18.75 -40.34
N ILE A 42 -3.51 18.12 -40.04
CA ILE A 42 -2.52 18.64 -39.08
C ILE A 42 -1.73 19.77 -39.74
N GLY A 43 -1.85 20.97 -39.19
CA GLY A 43 -1.20 22.19 -39.70
C GLY A 43 -1.81 23.43 -39.05
N THR A 44 -1.35 24.61 -39.46
CA THR A 44 -1.86 25.88 -38.94
C THR A 44 -2.48 26.70 -40.07
N SER A 45 -3.72 27.15 -39.88
CA SER A 45 -4.40 28.04 -40.81
C SER A 45 -4.43 29.49 -40.30
N PHE A 46 -3.92 30.40 -41.12
CA PHE A 46 -4.03 31.84 -40.91
C PHE A 46 -5.50 32.30 -40.83
N GLN A 47 -6.36 31.79 -41.72
CA GLN A 47 -7.78 32.21 -41.79
C GLN A 47 -8.56 31.75 -40.55
N ARG A 48 -8.26 30.56 -40.02
CA ARG A 48 -8.88 30.05 -38.79
C ARG A 48 -8.46 30.86 -37.56
N ILE A 49 -7.19 31.24 -37.45
CA ILE A 49 -6.71 32.09 -36.36
C ILE A 49 -7.35 33.48 -36.43
N MET A 50 -7.42 34.10 -37.62
CA MET A 50 -8.11 35.39 -37.80
C MET A 50 -9.59 35.34 -37.39
N THR A 51 -10.31 34.31 -37.85
CA THR A 51 -11.72 34.11 -37.49
C THR A 51 -11.88 33.91 -35.98
N ALA A 52 -10.99 33.13 -35.35
CA ALA A 52 -11.05 32.89 -33.92
C ALA A 52 -10.74 34.16 -33.09
N ILE A 53 -9.84 35.02 -33.55
CA ILE A 53 -9.57 36.33 -32.92
C ILE A 53 -10.83 37.21 -32.98
N GLU A 54 -11.48 37.28 -34.14
CA GLU A 54 -12.72 38.06 -34.32
C GLU A 54 -13.88 37.53 -33.46
N GLU A 55 -13.97 36.21 -33.29
CA GLU A 55 -14.98 35.57 -32.44
C GLU A 55 -14.70 35.73 -30.93
N ALA A 56 -13.41 35.75 -30.54
CA ALA A 56 -13.00 35.88 -29.15
C ALA A 56 -13.01 37.35 -28.65
N ASP A 57 -12.63 38.32 -29.49
CA ASP A 57 -12.58 39.74 -29.10
C ASP A 57 -13.97 40.40 -29.12
N SER A 58 -14.60 40.45 -27.95
CA SER A 58 -15.88 41.13 -27.74
C SER A 58 -15.76 42.62 -27.38
N GLY A 59 -14.55 43.19 -27.45
CA GLY A 59 -14.25 44.60 -27.15
C GLY A 59 -13.20 44.82 -26.05
N ASP A 60 -13.02 43.83 -25.17
CA ASP A 60 -12.08 43.83 -24.04
C ASP A 60 -10.74 43.12 -24.35
N GLY A 61 -10.56 42.65 -25.58
CA GLY A 61 -9.33 42.01 -26.05
C GLY A 61 -9.35 40.47 -25.98
N ALA A 62 -8.28 39.86 -26.50
CA ALA A 62 -8.13 38.41 -26.56
C ALA A 62 -6.69 37.96 -26.32
N VAL A 63 -6.54 36.81 -25.65
CA VAL A 63 -5.26 36.12 -25.46
C VAL A 63 -5.19 34.91 -26.38
N ILE A 64 -4.10 34.76 -27.12
CA ILE A 64 -3.84 33.64 -28.03
C ILE A 64 -2.78 32.75 -27.40
N LEU A 65 -3.06 31.44 -27.30
CA LEU A 65 -2.10 30.43 -26.91
C LEU A 65 -1.83 29.47 -28.07
N THR A 66 -0.57 29.06 -28.22
CA THR A 66 -0.11 28.21 -29.35
C THR A 66 0.62 26.97 -28.87
N ASP A 67 0.48 25.83 -29.55
CA ASP A 67 1.17 24.58 -29.19
C ASP A 67 2.64 24.50 -29.63
N LEU A 68 2.95 24.93 -30.85
CA LEU A 68 4.28 24.82 -31.45
C LEU A 68 4.62 26.10 -32.23
N GLY A 69 5.92 26.34 -32.41
CA GLY A 69 6.44 27.60 -32.98
C GLY A 69 5.87 27.99 -34.36
N SER A 70 5.45 27.06 -35.22
CA SER A 70 4.79 27.40 -36.49
C SER A 70 3.38 27.97 -36.32
N ALA A 71 2.67 27.60 -35.24
CA ALA A 71 1.41 28.23 -34.87
C ALA A 71 1.63 29.64 -34.32
N THR A 72 2.69 29.83 -33.52
CA THR A 72 3.15 31.14 -33.04
C THR A 72 3.44 32.10 -34.21
N MET A 73 4.26 31.69 -35.18
CA MET A 73 4.57 32.51 -36.36
C MET A 73 3.32 32.88 -37.18
N THR A 74 2.37 31.96 -37.31
CA THR A 74 1.11 32.20 -38.04
C THR A 74 0.20 33.16 -37.26
N ALA A 75 0.17 33.06 -35.93
CA ALA A 75 -0.56 33.97 -35.06
C ALA A 75 0.04 35.38 -35.04
N GLU A 76 1.37 35.51 -35.01
CA GLU A 76 2.06 36.80 -35.17
C GLU A 76 1.68 37.46 -36.50
N GLN A 77 1.73 36.68 -37.59
CA GLN A 77 1.32 37.17 -38.90
C GLN A 77 -0.16 37.57 -38.92
N ALA A 78 -1.06 36.82 -38.27
CA ALA A 78 -2.47 37.17 -38.16
C ALA A 78 -2.66 38.51 -37.42
N ILE A 79 -1.96 38.72 -36.31
CA ILE A 79 -2.01 39.96 -35.53
C ILE A 79 -1.57 41.18 -36.37
N GLU A 80 -0.58 41.05 -37.24
CA GLU A 80 -0.11 42.12 -38.13
C GLU A 80 -1.17 42.59 -39.15
N PHE A 81 -2.14 41.74 -39.48
CA PHE A 81 -3.20 42.02 -40.46
C PHE A 81 -4.51 42.51 -39.83
N LEU A 82 -4.57 42.66 -38.51
CA LEU A 82 -5.71 43.23 -37.80
C LEU A 82 -5.84 44.76 -38.06
N ASP A 83 -7.05 45.30 -37.92
CA ASP A 83 -7.32 46.74 -38.06
C ASP A 83 -6.48 47.57 -37.05
N PRO A 84 -6.13 48.84 -37.34
CA PRO A 84 -5.12 49.61 -36.58
C PRO A 84 -5.34 49.72 -35.05
N ASP A 85 -6.57 49.53 -34.58
CA ASP A 85 -6.97 49.63 -33.17
C ASP A 85 -7.13 48.26 -32.46
N GLN A 86 -6.91 47.14 -33.15
CA GLN A 86 -7.05 45.77 -32.64
C GLN A 86 -5.74 45.12 -32.13
N PRO A 87 -4.55 45.33 -32.74
CA PRO A 87 -3.30 44.75 -32.26
C PRO A 87 -2.97 45.13 -30.80
N ALA A 88 -3.39 46.30 -30.34
CA ALA A 88 -3.21 46.74 -28.96
C ALA A 88 -4.03 45.92 -27.94
N ARG A 89 -5.02 45.14 -28.39
CA ARG A 89 -5.95 44.36 -27.56
C ARG A 89 -5.85 42.85 -27.76
N VAL A 90 -4.95 42.38 -28.63
CA VAL A 90 -4.67 40.95 -28.81
C VAL A 90 -3.27 40.66 -28.28
N ARG A 91 -3.13 39.59 -27.50
CA ARG A 91 -1.86 39.18 -26.88
C ARG A 91 -1.53 37.74 -27.23
N LEU A 92 -0.40 37.53 -27.90
CA LEU A 92 0.16 36.20 -28.07
C LEU A 92 0.96 35.85 -26.82
N VAL A 93 0.62 34.73 -26.18
CA VAL A 93 1.20 34.32 -24.91
C VAL A 93 1.95 33.00 -25.08
N ASP A 94 3.22 33.03 -24.69
CA ASP A 94 4.07 31.85 -24.61
C ASP A 94 3.79 31.11 -23.30
N ALA A 95 2.96 30.06 -23.37
CA ALA A 95 2.59 29.21 -22.25
C ALA A 95 2.15 27.80 -22.71
N PRO A 96 2.25 26.77 -21.85
CA PRO A 96 1.68 25.45 -22.13
C PRO A 96 0.22 25.56 -22.55
N LEU A 97 -0.11 24.95 -23.69
CA LEU A 97 -1.39 25.18 -24.36
C LEU A 97 -2.60 24.88 -23.46
N ALA A 98 -2.57 23.81 -22.67
CA ALA A 98 -3.71 23.40 -21.84
C ALA A 98 -3.81 24.22 -20.55
N GLU A 99 -2.71 24.25 -19.79
CA GLU A 99 -2.61 24.92 -18.48
C GLU A 99 -2.76 26.43 -18.63
N GLY A 100 -2.09 27.03 -19.61
CA GLY A 100 -2.19 28.46 -19.93
C GLY A 100 -3.59 28.85 -20.39
N SER A 101 -4.25 28.02 -21.21
CA SER A 101 -5.62 28.31 -21.67
C SER A 101 -6.62 28.22 -20.51
N LEU A 102 -6.43 27.25 -19.60
CA LEU A 102 -7.28 27.10 -18.42
C LEU A 102 -7.10 28.26 -17.44
N ALA A 103 -5.85 28.65 -17.14
CA ALA A 103 -5.54 29.77 -16.27
C ALA A 103 -6.07 31.09 -16.84
N ALA A 104 -5.88 31.32 -18.15
CA ALA A 104 -6.43 32.49 -18.84
C ALA A 104 -7.95 32.52 -18.76
N ALA A 105 -8.63 31.41 -19.07
CA ALA A 105 -10.08 31.33 -19.08
C ALA A 105 -10.68 31.55 -17.68
N THR A 106 -10.12 30.92 -16.66
CA THR A 106 -10.59 31.05 -15.27
C THR A 106 -10.40 32.48 -14.76
N THR A 107 -9.26 33.10 -15.08
CA THR A 107 -8.95 34.48 -14.69
C THR A 107 -9.86 35.49 -15.39
N ALA A 108 -10.08 35.30 -16.71
CA ALA A 108 -11.02 36.11 -17.47
C ALA A 108 -12.48 35.94 -17.01
N ALA A 109 -12.87 34.75 -16.52
CA ALA A 109 -14.19 34.51 -15.96
C ALA A 109 -14.41 35.28 -14.65
N GLY A 110 -13.34 35.52 -13.89
CA GLY A 110 -13.31 36.40 -12.73
C GLY A 110 -13.46 37.90 -13.05
N GLY A 111 -13.50 38.28 -14.33
CA GLY A 111 -13.62 39.67 -14.78
C GLY A 111 -12.31 40.46 -14.76
N ALA A 112 -11.17 39.76 -14.77
CA ALA A 112 -9.85 40.38 -14.84
C ALA A 112 -9.60 41.05 -16.20
N ASP A 113 -8.71 42.05 -16.21
CA ASP A 113 -8.30 42.77 -17.42
C ASP A 113 -7.28 41.97 -18.26
N LEU A 114 -7.02 42.43 -19.49
CA LEU A 114 -6.16 41.75 -20.46
C LEU A 114 -4.74 41.49 -19.94
N ASP A 115 -4.16 42.45 -19.21
CA ASP A 115 -2.81 42.33 -18.66
C ASP A 115 -2.77 41.25 -17.57
N THR A 116 -3.78 41.19 -16.69
CA THR A 116 -3.88 40.17 -15.65
C THR A 116 -4.11 38.77 -16.23
N VAL A 117 -4.94 38.65 -17.28
CA VAL A 117 -5.19 37.38 -17.96
C VAL A 117 -3.93 36.87 -18.69
N GLU A 118 -3.17 37.76 -19.32
CA GLU A 118 -1.88 37.46 -19.94
C GLU A 118 -0.86 36.94 -18.90
N VAL A 119 -0.77 37.59 -17.73
CA VAL A 119 0.13 37.16 -16.65
C VAL A 119 -0.27 35.78 -16.11
N ALA A 120 -1.56 35.55 -15.86
CA ALA A 120 -2.05 34.26 -15.38
C ALA A 120 -1.76 33.12 -16.37
N ALA A 121 -1.94 33.39 -17.67
CA ALA A 121 -1.62 32.45 -18.72
C ALA A 121 -0.11 32.10 -18.74
N ARG A 122 0.78 33.10 -18.64
CA ARG A 122 2.24 32.89 -18.57
C ARG A 122 2.69 32.15 -17.31
N GLN A 123 2.07 32.45 -16.17
CA GLN A 123 2.43 31.82 -14.89
C GLN A 123 2.03 30.34 -14.85
N ALA A 124 1.10 29.90 -15.70
CA ALA A 124 0.77 28.48 -15.88
C ALA A 124 1.94 27.66 -16.46
N SER A 125 2.96 28.32 -17.02
CA SER A 125 4.18 27.69 -17.54
C SER A 125 5.14 27.19 -16.46
N GLY A 126 4.97 27.62 -15.20
CA GLY A 126 5.93 27.32 -14.13
C GLY A 126 7.34 27.88 -14.36
N THR A 127 7.52 28.74 -15.37
CA THR A 127 8.78 29.43 -15.67
C THR A 127 8.66 30.88 -15.24
N ASP A 128 9.32 31.21 -14.13
CA ASP A 128 9.38 32.56 -13.55
C ASP A 128 9.95 33.61 -14.53
N ASP A 129 9.20 34.68 -14.76
CA ASP A 129 9.78 35.99 -15.11
C ASP A 129 10.01 36.74 -13.78
N PRO A 130 11.22 37.23 -13.43
CA PRO A 130 11.58 37.59 -12.05
C PRO A 130 10.91 38.86 -11.48
N ASP A 131 9.98 39.49 -12.18
CA ASP A 131 9.40 40.79 -11.80
C ASP A 131 7.85 40.84 -11.74
N ALA A 132 7.15 39.72 -11.84
CA ALA A 132 5.67 39.68 -11.70
C ALA A 132 5.21 38.74 -10.58
N ALA A 133 5.45 39.15 -9.34
CA ALA A 133 4.88 38.49 -8.15
C ALA A 133 3.36 38.72 -8.08
N ALA A 134 2.60 37.63 -7.96
CA ALA A 134 1.16 37.62 -7.76
C ALA A 134 0.77 38.25 -6.41
N VAL A 135 -0.23 39.14 -6.47
CA VAL A 135 -0.92 39.77 -5.34
C VAL A 135 -2.23 39.01 -5.11
N ASP A 136 -2.48 38.52 -3.88
CA ASP A 136 -3.79 38.02 -3.46
C ASP A 136 -4.63 39.18 -2.86
N PRO A 137 -5.88 39.41 -3.32
CA PRO A 137 -6.68 40.59 -3.00
C PRO A 137 -7.33 40.67 -1.59
N ALA A 138 -7.00 39.83 -0.60
CA ALA A 138 -7.73 39.87 0.70
C ALA A 138 -6.92 40.11 1.99
N THR A 139 -5.62 39.82 2.11
CA THR A 139 -4.94 39.89 3.44
C THR A 139 -3.48 40.32 3.45
N GLY A 140 -2.91 40.75 2.32
CA GLY A 140 -1.67 41.56 2.31
C GLY A 140 -0.49 41.04 3.13
N THR A 141 -0.34 39.73 3.31
CA THR A 141 0.82 39.14 3.99
C THR A 141 1.20 37.82 3.32
N SER A 142 2.26 37.86 2.51
CA SER A 142 2.98 36.66 2.06
C SER A 142 3.78 36.11 3.23
N VAL A 143 3.60 34.82 3.54
CA VAL A 143 4.62 34.11 4.31
C VAL A 143 5.51 33.40 3.30
N ALA A 144 6.48 34.14 2.79
CA ALA A 144 7.71 33.54 2.28
C ALA A 144 8.36 32.79 3.45
N GLU A 145 8.55 31.48 3.30
CA GLU A 145 9.54 30.78 4.11
C GLU A 145 10.85 31.53 3.95
N THR A 146 11.32 32.15 5.04
CA THR A 146 12.60 32.86 5.03
C THR A 146 13.70 31.85 4.74
N ALA A 147 14.23 31.92 3.52
CA ALA A 147 15.50 31.29 3.17
C ALA A 147 16.55 31.70 4.22
N PRO A 148 17.39 30.77 4.73
CA PRO A 148 18.52 31.17 5.53
C PRO A 148 19.44 32.04 4.68
N ASP A 149 19.82 33.20 5.21
CA ASP A 149 20.85 34.08 4.63
C ASP A 149 22.20 33.33 4.58
N GLY A 150 22.48 32.61 3.48
CA GLY A 150 23.80 31.98 3.25
C GLY A 150 23.83 30.88 2.19
N HIS A 151 24.97 30.76 1.50
CA HIS A 151 25.27 29.60 0.66
C HIS A 151 25.31 28.31 1.51
N PRO A 152 24.80 27.18 1.00
CA PRO A 152 24.89 25.90 1.71
C PRO A 152 26.35 25.52 1.95
N ASP A 153 26.63 24.95 3.13
CA ASP A 153 27.96 24.44 3.49
C ASP A 153 28.31 23.20 2.66
N ALA A 154 27.29 22.43 2.25
CA ALA A 154 27.41 21.32 1.31
C ALA A 154 26.16 21.23 0.42
N ALA A 155 26.34 20.87 -0.85
CA ALA A 155 25.24 20.59 -1.76
C ALA A 155 25.58 19.46 -2.72
N ALA A 156 24.58 18.64 -3.05
CA ALA A 156 24.71 17.56 -4.03
C ALA A 156 23.48 17.47 -4.92
N GLU A 157 23.70 17.13 -6.19
CA GLU A 157 22.61 16.85 -7.13
C GLU A 157 22.40 15.34 -7.27
N VAL A 158 21.14 14.94 -7.37
CA VAL A 158 20.70 13.55 -7.55
C VAL A 158 19.41 13.51 -8.33
N THR A 159 19.22 12.47 -9.15
CA THR A 159 17.97 12.25 -9.88
C THR A 159 17.16 11.19 -9.14
N VAL A 160 15.86 11.42 -8.98
CA VAL A 160 14.95 10.42 -8.41
C VAL A 160 14.88 9.21 -9.35
N THR A 161 15.24 8.04 -8.85
CA THR A 161 15.25 6.79 -9.63
C THR A 161 14.01 5.94 -9.38
N ASN A 162 13.23 6.21 -8.33
CA ASN A 162 12.01 5.48 -7.96
C ASN A 162 10.91 5.58 -9.04
N ALA A 163 10.33 4.45 -9.44
CA ALA A 163 9.25 4.37 -10.43
C ALA A 163 8.03 5.25 -10.08
N HIS A 164 7.73 5.39 -8.78
CA HIS A 164 6.63 6.21 -8.26
C HIS A 164 7.13 7.51 -7.59
N GLY A 165 8.38 7.91 -7.82
CA GLY A 165 8.99 9.09 -7.22
C GLY A 165 9.23 8.98 -5.71
N LEU A 166 9.46 10.11 -5.02
CA LEU A 166 9.58 10.17 -3.55
C LEU A 166 8.21 10.05 -2.87
N HIS A 167 7.53 8.91 -3.01
CA HIS A 167 6.31 8.62 -2.27
C HIS A 167 6.61 8.36 -0.78
N ALA A 168 5.58 8.14 0.05
CA ALA A 168 5.72 8.20 1.50
C ALA A 168 6.74 7.23 2.14
N ARG A 169 7.13 6.15 1.46
CA ARG A 169 8.15 5.21 1.96
C ARG A 169 9.58 5.75 1.74
N PRO A 170 10.02 6.06 0.50
CA PRO A 170 11.23 6.82 0.23
C PRO A 170 11.33 8.11 1.04
N ALA A 171 10.24 8.89 1.07
CA ALA A 171 10.18 10.15 1.83
C ALA A 171 10.33 9.92 3.34
N SER A 172 9.74 8.86 3.91
CA SER A 172 9.92 8.52 5.33
C SER A 172 11.34 8.08 5.64
N HIS A 173 11.98 7.32 4.75
CA HIS A 173 13.38 6.92 4.93
C HIS A 173 14.32 8.12 4.86
N LEU A 174 14.07 9.02 3.90
CA LEU A 174 14.81 10.26 3.74
C LEU A 174 14.64 11.17 4.97
N ALA A 175 13.41 11.33 5.46
CA ALA A 175 13.09 12.08 6.68
C ALA A 175 13.77 11.52 7.92
N GLN A 176 13.72 10.21 8.13
CA GLN A 176 14.39 9.58 9.27
C GLN A 176 15.91 9.70 9.19
N ALA A 177 16.49 9.61 8.00
CA ALA A 177 17.92 9.81 7.81
C ALA A 177 18.32 11.26 8.10
N ALA A 178 17.53 12.23 7.62
CA ALA A 178 17.75 13.65 7.87
C ALA A 178 17.66 14.00 9.37
N GLN A 179 16.70 13.43 10.10
CA GLN A 179 16.49 13.67 11.53
C GLN A 179 17.63 13.16 12.43
N ARG A 180 18.48 12.24 11.94
CA ARG A 180 19.67 11.76 12.68
C ARG A 180 20.82 12.75 12.65
N SER A 181 20.77 13.74 11.75
CA SER A 181 21.79 14.77 11.61
C SER A 181 21.44 16.00 12.45
N SER A 182 22.46 16.67 12.98
CA SER A 182 22.35 18.02 13.54
C SER A 182 22.35 19.11 12.47
N ALA A 183 22.67 18.77 11.22
CA ALA A 183 22.67 19.71 10.10
C ALA A 183 21.25 19.99 9.62
N ARG A 184 20.99 21.23 9.22
CA ARG A 184 19.74 21.59 8.54
C ARG A 184 19.83 21.13 7.08
N LEU A 185 18.83 20.40 6.60
CA LEU A 185 18.84 19.76 5.27
C LEU A 185 17.59 20.12 4.48
N ARG A 186 17.76 20.48 3.21
CA ARG A 186 16.69 20.86 2.28
C ARG A 186 16.81 20.06 0.99
N ILE A 187 15.68 19.61 0.46
CA ILE A 187 15.56 19.00 -0.86
C ILE A 187 14.87 20.00 -1.78
N ARG A 188 15.48 20.32 -2.92
CA ARG A 188 14.96 21.26 -3.91
C ARG A 188 14.88 20.58 -5.28
N ARG A 189 13.76 20.73 -5.95
CA ARG A 189 13.57 20.37 -7.35
C ARG A 189 14.37 21.30 -8.25
N LEU A 190 15.21 20.74 -9.10
CA LEU A 190 16.01 21.52 -10.04
C LEU A 190 15.21 21.93 -11.28
N ASP A 191 14.11 21.23 -11.57
CA ASP A 191 13.22 21.51 -12.69
C ASP A 191 12.20 22.62 -12.39
N SER A 192 11.61 22.64 -11.19
CA SER A 192 10.62 23.65 -10.79
C SER A 192 11.11 24.68 -9.77
N GLY A 193 12.22 24.41 -9.07
CA GLY A 193 12.66 25.25 -7.96
C GLY A 193 11.95 25.01 -6.63
N ASP A 194 10.88 24.20 -6.61
CA ASP A 194 10.14 23.83 -5.39
C ASP A 194 11.06 23.15 -4.39
N HIS A 195 10.82 23.34 -3.09
CA HIS A 195 11.67 22.76 -2.06
C HIS A 195 10.90 22.33 -0.82
N ALA A 196 11.50 21.39 -0.08
CA ALA A 196 11.00 20.86 1.18
C ALA A 196 12.15 20.66 2.16
N GLU A 197 11.89 20.85 3.44
CA GLU A 197 12.84 20.41 4.47
C GLU A 197 12.93 18.87 4.48
N ALA A 198 14.17 18.36 4.52
CA ALA A 198 14.42 16.94 4.35
C ALA A 198 13.93 16.10 5.54
N THR A 199 13.60 16.71 6.68
CA THR A 199 13.11 16.07 7.90
C THR A 199 11.59 15.85 7.92
N SER A 200 10.85 16.49 7.01
CA SER A 200 9.39 16.33 6.88
C SER A 200 9.05 15.36 5.77
N MET A 201 8.51 14.21 6.14
CA MET A 201 8.03 13.24 5.16
C MET A 201 6.86 13.81 4.36
N LEU A 202 5.94 14.51 5.02
CA LEU A 202 4.77 15.09 4.36
C LEU A 202 5.16 16.09 3.26
N ARG A 203 6.10 17.00 3.54
CA ARG A 203 6.59 17.97 2.54
C ARG A 203 7.35 17.29 1.40
N LEU A 204 8.13 16.26 1.71
CA LEU A 204 8.87 15.49 0.70
C LEU A 204 7.93 14.76 -0.28
N VAL A 205 6.82 14.19 0.22
CA VAL A 205 5.80 13.57 -0.63
C VAL A 205 5.07 14.64 -1.44
N ALA A 206 4.76 15.78 -0.82
CA ALA A 206 4.08 16.90 -1.47
C ALA A 206 4.89 17.56 -2.60
N LEU A 207 6.23 17.39 -2.64
CA LEU A 207 7.05 17.82 -3.78
C LEU A 207 6.64 17.20 -5.12
N GLY A 208 5.84 16.12 -5.09
CA GLY A 208 5.25 15.52 -6.29
C GLY A 208 6.33 15.08 -7.28
N THR A 209 7.45 14.57 -6.77
CA THR A 209 8.54 14.09 -7.61
C THR A 209 8.12 12.81 -8.33
N ALA A 210 8.58 12.64 -9.57
CA ALA A 210 8.41 11.43 -10.35
C ALA A 210 9.79 10.84 -10.67
N ARG A 211 9.81 9.64 -11.26
CA ARG A 211 11.04 9.08 -11.82
C ARG A 211 11.68 10.06 -12.79
N GLY A 212 12.97 10.30 -12.63
CA GLY A 212 13.72 11.23 -13.47
C GLY A 212 13.71 12.69 -12.99
N THR A 213 12.97 13.03 -11.93
CA THR A 213 12.98 14.39 -11.38
C THR A 213 14.38 14.72 -10.82
N PRO A 214 15.05 15.78 -11.28
CA PRO A 214 16.35 16.19 -10.77
C PRO A 214 16.19 16.99 -9.46
N LEU A 215 16.96 16.62 -8.44
CA LEU A 215 16.94 17.21 -7.10
C LEU A 215 18.31 17.75 -6.69
N ALA A 216 18.32 18.83 -5.93
CA ALA A 216 19.45 19.33 -5.16
C ALA A 216 19.20 19.10 -3.67
N ILE A 217 20.16 18.50 -3.00
CA ILE A 217 20.22 18.33 -1.56
C ILE A 217 21.16 19.40 -1.03
N GLU A 218 20.70 20.21 -0.09
CA GLU A 218 21.45 21.34 0.44
C GLU A 218 21.53 21.23 1.97
N GLY A 219 22.72 21.41 2.53
CA GLY A 219 22.98 21.26 3.95
C GLY A 219 23.69 22.47 4.57
N TRP A 220 23.33 22.80 5.81
CA TRP A 220 23.93 23.87 6.60
C TRP A 220 24.27 23.39 8.02
N GLY A 221 25.41 23.81 8.54
CA GLY A 221 25.86 23.54 9.91
C GLY A 221 26.82 22.35 10.04
N GLU A 222 27.13 22.01 11.30
CA GLU A 222 28.08 20.93 11.63
C GLU A 222 27.55 19.57 11.16
N GLY A 223 28.34 18.85 10.36
CA GLY A 223 27.96 17.56 9.75
C GLY A 223 27.20 17.65 8.42
N ALA A 224 27.06 18.85 7.83
CA ALA A 224 26.31 19.05 6.58
C ALA A 224 26.83 18.20 5.40
N GLU A 225 28.14 18.07 5.22
CA GLU A 225 28.75 17.30 4.12
C GLU A 225 28.42 15.80 4.21
N GLU A 226 28.60 15.20 5.38
CA GLU A 226 28.27 13.78 5.63
C GLU A 226 26.77 13.50 5.48
N ALA A 227 25.94 14.42 5.95
CA ALA A 227 24.49 14.28 5.86
C ALA A 227 23.98 14.42 4.41
N VAL A 228 24.49 15.39 3.65
CA VAL A 228 24.16 15.56 2.22
C VAL A 228 24.58 14.32 1.42
N ASP A 229 25.78 13.79 1.67
CA ASP A 229 26.26 12.56 1.00
C ASP A 229 25.40 11.34 1.36
N SER A 230 24.98 11.22 2.62
CA SER A 230 24.09 10.13 3.07
C SER A 230 22.72 10.19 2.39
N LEU A 231 22.08 11.37 2.34
CA LEU A 231 20.80 11.55 1.66
C LEU A 231 20.93 11.34 0.14
N ARG A 232 22.03 11.79 -0.46
CA ARG A 232 22.33 11.57 -1.87
C ARG A 232 22.44 10.09 -2.19
N ALA A 233 23.13 9.33 -1.36
CA ALA A 233 23.28 7.89 -1.52
C ALA A 233 21.90 7.19 -1.46
N LEU A 234 21.04 7.58 -0.51
CA LEU A 234 19.68 7.02 -0.39
C LEU A 234 18.81 7.28 -1.63
N ILE A 235 18.84 8.51 -2.17
CA ILE A 235 18.05 8.85 -3.36
C ILE A 235 18.64 8.18 -4.62
N ALA A 236 19.97 8.12 -4.74
CA ALA A 236 20.63 7.49 -5.89
C ALA A 236 20.42 5.96 -5.92
N ASP A 237 20.35 5.33 -4.74
CA ASP A 237 20.04 3.91 -4.56
C ASP A 237 18.54 3.61 -4.79
N GLY A 238 17.73 4.64 -5.04
CA GLY A 238 16.29 4.50 -5.26
C GLY A 238 15.56 3.95 -4.03
N PHE A 239 16.13 4.12 -2.83
CA PHE A 239 15.60 3.58 -1.57
C PHE A 239 15.28 2.07 -1.62
N GLY A 240 15.91 1.34 -2.53
CA GLY A 240 15.61 -0.04 -2.81
C GLY A 240 14.25 -0.28 -3.49
N GLU A 241 13.84 0.57 -4.42
CA GLU A 241 12.66 0.35 -5.29
C GLU A 241 13.10 0.00 -6.71
N THR A 242 12.47 -1.01 -7.31
CA THR A 242 12.81 -1.44 -8.68
C THR A 242 11.94 -0.75 -9.71
N ASP A 243 12.59 -0.09 -10.65
CA ASP A 243 12.00 0.24 -11.95
C ASP A 243 11.68 -1.05 -12.70
N GLY A 244 10.43 -1.17 -13.16
CA GLY A 244 10.07 -2.11 -14.22
C GLY A 244 11.03 -1.91 -15.39
N ALA A 245 11.66 -3.00 -15.82
CA ALA A 245 12.65 -2.99 -16.89
C ALA A 245 12.11 -2.27 -18.14
N GLU A 246 12.70 -1.13 -18.48
CA GLU A 246 12.60 -0.56 -19.80
C GLU A 246 13.20 -1.53 -20.82
N GLU A 247 12.36 -1.90 -21.79
CA GLU A 247 12.75 -2.55 -23.03
C GLU A 247 13.87 -1.74 -23.69
N THR A 248 15.09 -2.28 -23.66
CA THR A 248 16.13 -1.83 -24.59
C THR A 248 15.82 -2.45 -25.95
N ASP A 249 15.36 -1.62 -26.88
CA ASP A 249 15.32 -1.92 -28.31
C ASP A 249 16.74 -2.27 -28.78
N GLY A 250 16.99 -3.57 -28.98
CA GLY A 250 18.33 -4.10 -29.18
C GLY A 250 18.34 -5.51 -29.77
N ALA A 251 18.08 -5.58 -31.07
CA ALA A 251 18.33 -6.71 -31.97
C ALA A 251 17.48 -7.99 -31.78
N ARG A 252 16.35 -8.04 -32.51
CA ARG A 252 15.63 -9.28 -32.83
C ARG A 252 16.55 -10.30 -33.52
N PRO A 253 16.76 -11.50 -32.97
CA PRO A 253 17.26 -12.62 -33.76
C PRO A 253 16.12 -13.11 -34.66
N THR A 254 16.31 -13.00 -35.97
CA THR A 254 15.44 -13.61 -36.98
C THR A 254 15.54 -15.13 -36.88
N PHE A 255 14.55 -15.78 -36.27
CA PHE A 255 14.39 -17.23 -36.42
C PHE A 255 13.80 -17.54 -37.79
N ALA A 256 14.63 -18.18 -38.62
CA ALA A 256 14.24 -18.73 -39.91
C ALA A 256 13.09 -19.73 -39.74
N GLN A 257 11.98 -19.48 -40.43
CA GLN A 257 10.89 -20.43 -40.59
C GLN A 257 11.39 -21.73 -41.24
N ARG A 258 11.04 -22.88 -40.65
CA ARG A 258 10.97 -24.16 -41.36
C ARG A 258 9.50 -24.54 -41.56
N PRO A 259 9.13 -25.07 -42.74
CA PRO A 259 7.74 -25.35 -43.07
C PRO A 259 7.29 -26.73 -42.58
N GLY A 260 6.04 -26.78 -42.12
CA GLY A 260 5.16 -27.94 -42.19
C GLY A 260 5.18 -28.88 -40.98
N GLU A 261 4.10 -28.88 -40.20
CA GLU A 261 3.13 -30.00 -40.12
C GLU A 261 1.92 -29.58 -39.28
N GLY A 262 0.73 -29.98 -39.74
CA GLY A 262 -0.54 -29.37 -39.37
C GLY A 262 -1.22 -29.96 -38.14
N VAL A 263 -2.06 -29.14 -37.52
CA VAL A 263 -3.01 -29.53 -36.47
C VAL A 263 -4.42 -29.24 -36.99
N PRO A 264 -5.39 -30.18 -36.86
CA PRO A 264 -6.67 -30.08 -37.55
C PRO A 264 -7.67 -29.18 -36.82
N THR A 265 -8.44 -28.44 -37.61
CA THR A 265 -9.61 -27.65 -37.22
C THR A 265 -10.89 -28.48 -37.23
N ALA A 266 -11.71 -28.33 -36.19
CA ALA A 266 -13.16 -28.58 -36.12
C ALA A 266 -13.62 -28.17 -34.70
N ALA A 267 -14.75 -27.52 -34.43
CA ALA A 267 -15.91 -27.17 -35.24
C ALA A 267 -16.67 -26.00 -34.58
N GLU A 268 -17.38 -25.24 -35.41
CA GLU A 268 -18.33 -24.19 -35.02
C GLU A 268 -19.71 -24.75 -34.65
N GLY A 269 -20.37 -24.05 -33.72
CA GLY A 269 -21.82 -23.80 -33.73
C GLY A 269 -22.53 -23.98 -32.37
N PRO A 270 -23.67 -23.30 -32.07
CA PRO A 270 -24.27 -22.15 -32.75
C PRO A 270 -24.61 -20.95 -31.82
N ALA A 271 -24.88 -19.82 -32.47
CA ALA A 271 -25.30 -18.54 -31.90
C ALA A 271 -26.68 -18.55 -31.23
N VAL A 272 -26.80 -17.79 -30.13
CA VAL A 272 -28.01 -17.21 -29.54
C VAL A 272 -27.56 -15.84 -29.01
N GLY A 273 -27.89 -14.72 -29.63
CA GLY A 273 -29.22 -14.10 -29.64
C GLY A 273 -29.03 -12.69 -29.07
N ASP A 274 -28.78 -11.73 -29.95
CA ASP A 274 -28.45 -10.34 -29.65
C ASP A 274 -29.68 -9.62 -29.09
N GLY A 275 -29.68 -9.36 -27.78
CA GLY A 275 -30.68 -8.57 -27.07
C GLY A 275 -30.08 -7.23 -26.70
N ALA A 276 -30.49 -6.20 -27.43
CA ALA A 276 -30.04 -4.82 -27.31
C ALA A 276 -29.87 -4.33 -25.86
N ARG A 277 -28.63 -4.05 -25.46
CA ARG A 277 -28.32 -3.16 -24.35
C ARG A 277 -28.52 -1.72 -24.84
N ALA A 278 -29.63 -1.12 -24.44
CA ALA A 278 -29.79 0.32 -24.53
C ALA A 278 -28.71 0.99 -23.67
N ALA A 279 -27.90 1.84 -24.30
CA ALA A 279 -26.96 2.72 -23.62
C ALA A 279 -27.76 3.65 -22.69
N ALA A 280 -27.49 3.54 -21.38
CA ALA A 280 -27.98 4.50 -20.41
C ALA A 280 -27.01 5.69 -20.37
N ASP A 281 -27.62 6.87 -20.51
CA ASP A 281 -27.09 8.22 -20.49
C ASP A 281 -26.30 8.54 -19.19
N PRO A 282 -25.02 8.94 -19.24
CA PRO A 282 -24.24 9.28 -18.05
C PRO A 282 -24.54 10.73 -17.66
N GLY A 283 -25.64 10.97 -16.94
CA GLY A 283 -26.02 12.36 -16.64
C GLY A 283 -27.15 12.63 -15.65
N ARG A 284 -27.61 11.66 -14.87
CA ARG A 284 -28.58 11.93 -13.79
C ARG A 284 -28.27 11.13 -12.51
N PRO A 285 -28.24 11.78 -11.33
CA PRO A 285 -28.32 11.05 -10.07
C PRO A 285 -29.71 10.39 -10.00
N THR A 286 -29.74 9.07 -9.96
CA THR A 286 -30.95 8.33 -9.61
C THR A 286 -31.19 8.46 -8.11
N GLU A 287 -32.18 9.26 -7.73
CA GLU A 287 -32.72 9.26 -6.37
C GLU A 287 -33.35 7.89 -6.07
N GLY A 288 -32.58 7.01 -5.43
CA GLY A 288 -33.02 5.74 -4.89
C GLY A 288 -31.86 5.03 -4.19
N SER A 289 -32.05 4.61 -2.93
CA SER A 289 -31.04 3.79 -2.26
C SER A 289 -30.78 2.50 -3.05
N PRO A 290 -29.52 2.01 -3.09
CA PRO A 290 -29.19 0.79 -3.80
C PRO A 290 -30.01 -0.38 -3.23
N THR A 291 -30.65 -1.13 -4.11
CA THR A 291 -31.39 -2.36 -3.76
C THR A 291 -30.74 -3.54 -4.46
N GLY A 292 -30.62 -4.68 -3.77
CA GLY A 292 -30.00 -5.91 -4.32
C GLY A 292 -28.63 -6.25 -3.74
N THR A 293 -27.89 -7.11 -4.45
CA THR A 293 -26.59 -7.64 -3.99
C THR A 293 -25.43 -6.80 -4.52
N LEU A 294 -24.70 -6.17 -3.61
CA LEU A 294 -23.40 -5.58 -3.87
C LEU A 294 -22.30 -6.64 -3.69
N ARG A 295 -21.27 -6.58 -4.53
CA ARG A 295 -20.15 -7.55 -4.53
C ARG A 295 -18.84 -6.80 -4.40
N GLY A 296 -17.97 -7.34 -3.55
CA GLY A 296 -16.64 -6.84 -3.29
C GLY A 296 -15.72 -8.00 -2.92
N THR A 297 -14.71 -7.70 -2.10
CA THR A 297 -13.73 -8.67 -1.63
C THR A 297 -13.96 -8.97 -0.16
N GLY A 298 -14.20 -10.24 0.18
CA GLY A 298 -14.24 -10.71 1.55
C GLY A 298 -12.87 -10.56 2.21
N ALA A 299 -12.79 -9.83 3.32
CA ALA A 299 -11.55 -9.59 4.06
C ALA A 299 -11.53 -10.37 5.38
N VAL A 300 -12.63 -10.34 6.14
CA VAL A 300 -12.79 -11.10 7.39
C VAL A 300 -14.09 -11.91 7.28
N PRO A 301 -14.05 -13.25 7.42
CA PRO A 301 -15.22 -14.11 7.21
C PRO A 301 -16.28 -13.92 8.30
N GLY A 302 -17.53 -14.24 7.96
CA GLY A 302 -18.66 -14.22 8.89
C GLY A 302 -19.94 -13.72 8.23
N ILE A 303 -21.09 -14.22 8.69
CA ILE A 303 -22.40 -13.79 8.20
C ILE A 303 -23.06 -12.93 9.28
N VAL A 304 -23.39 -11.69 8.92
CA VAL A 304 -24.02 -10.72 9.81
C VAL A 304 -25.37 -10.33 9.21
N ILE A 305 -26.41 -10.35 10.06
CA ILE A 305 -27.75 -9.89 9.70
C ILE A 305 -28.10 -8.78 10.67
N GLY A 306 -28.23 -7.56 10.18
CA GLY A 306 -28.40 -6.40 11.04
C GLY A 306 -28.86 -5.16 10.28
N PRO A 307 -29.29 -4.11 11.01
CA PRO A 307 -29.63 -2.83 10.40
C PRO A 307 -28.36 -2.15 9.85
N ALA A 308 -28.52 -1.43 8.74
CA ALA A 308 -27.50 -0.54 8.21
C ALA A 308 -27.26 0.63 9.16
N ALA A 309 -26.01 0.83 9.56
CA ALA A 309 -25.58 2.01 10.30
C ALA A 309 -24.56 2.77 9.45
N PRO A 310 -24.95 3.87 8.79
CA PRO A 310 -23.98 4.69 8.08
C PRO A 310 -22.99 5.30 9.07
N LEU A 311 -21.70 5.17 8.77
CA LEU A 311 -20.68 5.79 9.60
C LEU A 311 -20.76 7.31 9.46
N ARG A 312 -21.44 7.94 10.41
CA ARG A 312 -21.43 9.40 10.56
C ARG A 312 -20.27 9.76 11.47
N GLN A 313 -19.25 10.39 10.92
CA GLN A 313 -18.31 11.13 11.76
C GLN A 313 -19.07 12.31 12.35
N ALA A 314 -19.22 12.33 13.67
CA ALA A 314 -19.67 13.53 14.35
C ALA A 314 -18.66 14.64 14.02
N GLU A 315 -19.13 15.74 13.42
CA GLU A 315 -18.27 16.90 13.18
C GLU A 315 -17.62 17.29 14.52
N VAL A 316 -16.28 17.23 14.54
CA VAL A 316 -15.55 17.67 15.71
C VAL A 316 -15.66 19.19 15.72
N THR A 317 -16.65 19.70 16.45
CA THR A 317 -16.84 21.14 16.66
C THR A 317 -15.59 21.74 17.29
N VAL A 318 -14.92 22.58 16.55
CA VAL A 318 -13.72 23.26 17.00
C VAL A 318 -14.11 24.65 17.50
N ASP A 319 -13.43 25.14 18.54
CA ASP A 319 -13.61 26.53 18.95
C ASP A 319 -13.01 27.44 17.87
N GLU A 320 -13.86 28.14 17.12
CA GLU A 320 -13.44 29.08 16.07
C GLU A 320 -13.22 30.50 16.60
N GLN A 321 -13.37 30.72 17.92
CA GLN A 321 -13.07 32.02 18.50
C GLN A 321 -11.56 32.31 18.37
N PRO A 322 -11.19 33.51 17.91
CA PRO A 322 -9.80 33.95 17.91
C PRO A 322 -9.23 33.86 19.33
N ALA A 323 -8.02 33.32 19.45
CA ALA A 323 -7.34 33.24 20.72
C ALA A 323 -6.55 34.53 21.00
N ASP A 324 -6.76 35.11 22.17
CA ASP A 324 -6.07 36.35 22.58
C ASP A 324 -4.60 36.10 23.02
N ASP A 325 -4.23 34.84 23.30
CA ASP A 325 -2.89 34.45 23.75
C ASP A 325 -2.35 33.25 22.93
N PRO A 326 -1.57 33.52 21.85
CA PRO A 326 -0.95 32.48 21.04
C PRO A 326 -0.04 31.53 21.84
N ALA A 327 0.64 32.02 22.89
CA ALA A 327 1.54 31.17 23.68
C ALA A 327 0.76 30.15 24.53
N HIS A 328 -0.43 30.54 25.01
CA HIS A 328 -1.34 29.61 25.69
C HIS A 328 -1.84 28.50 24.74
N GLU A 329 -2.23 28.87 23.52
CA GLU A 329 -2.72 27.90 22.53
C GLU A 329 -1.60 26.99 22.00
N GLU A 330 -0.38 27.51 21.79
CA GLU A 330 0.80 26.68 21.46
C GLU A 330 1.04 25.62 22.56
N ALA A 331 1.00 26.02 23.83
CA ALA A 331 1.18 25.08 24.96
C ALA A 331 0.03 24.05 25.06
N ARG A 332 -1.20 24.43 24.71
CA ARG A 332 -2.33 23.49 24.65
C ARG A 332 -2.16 22.45 23.55
N LEU A 333 -1.68 22.88 22.37
CA LEU A 333 -1.37 21.98 21.27
C LEU A 333 -0.27 20.99 21.67
N ASP A 334 0.85 21.49 22.20
CA ASP A 334 1.98 20.65 22.61
C ASP A 334 1.56 19.61 23.66
N GLY A 335 0.77 20.00 24.67
CA GLY A 335 0.25 19.05 25.65
C GLY A 335 -0.67 17.97 25.04
N ALA A 336 -1.46 18.31 24.03
CA ALA A 336 -2.30 17.32 23.32
C ALA A 336 -1.47 16.37 22.45
N LEU A 337 -0.42 16.86 21.79
CA LEU A 337 0.53 16.05 21.03
C LEU A 337 1.24 15.04 21.94
N GLU A 338 1.71 15.47 23.11
CA GLU A 338 2.35 14.59 24.10
C GLU A 338 1.43 13.46 24.56
N VAL A 339 0.18 13.79 24.93
CA VAL A 339 -0.82 12.79 25.36
C VAL A 339 -1.07 11.73 24.27
N VAL A 340 -1.19 12.14 23.01
CA VAL A 340 -1.41 11.19 21.91
C VAL A 340 -0.16 10.37 21.62
N SER A 341 1.02 10.98 21.67
CA SER A 341 2.30 10.28 21.47
C SER A 341 2.52 9.18 22.52
N GLU A 342 2.23 9.47 23.79
CA GLU A 342 2.29 8.49 24.88
C GLU A 342 1.26 7.36 24.70
N ALA A 343 0.03 7.70 24.29
CA ALA A 343 -1.01 6.70 24.02
C ALA A 343 -0.58 5.74 22.89
N LEU A 344 -0.10 6.27 21.76
CA LEU A 344 0.39 5.47 20.63
C LEU A 344 1.58 4.58 21.03
N ALA A 345 2.48 5.09 21.89
CA ALA A 345 3.60 4.30 22.41
C ALA A 345 3.13 3.13 23.31
N SER A 346 2.04 3.32 24.05
CA SER A 346 1.46 2.28 24.92
C SER A 346 0.66 1.22 24.16
N GLU A 347 0.00 1.59 23.05
CA GLU A 347 -0.79 0.68 22.21
C GLU A 347 0.10 -0.35 21.51
N GLY A 348 1.31 0.05 21.09
CA GLY A 348 2.37 -0.84 20.64
C GLY A 348 2.12 -1.56 19.31
N GLY A 349 3.16 -1.71 18.50
CA GLY A 349 3.09 -2.39 17.18
C GLY A 349 3.29 -1.44 16.01
N ASP A 350 3.57 -2.03 14.85
CA ASP A 350 4.08 -1.36 13.64
C ASP A 350 3.12 -0.25 13.14
N ILE A 351 1.81 -0.47 13.24
CA ILE A 351 0.76 0.50 12.86
C ILE A 351 0.88 1.79 13.69
N PHE A 352 1.00 1.66 15.02
CA PHE A 352 1.05 2.82 15.91
C PHE A 352 2.42 3.51 15.89
N ALA A 353 3.49 2.77 15.57
CA ALA A 353 4.81 3.35 15.31
C ALA A 353 4.77 4.28 14.08
N ALA A 354 4.08 3.88 13.00
CA ALA A 354 3.88 4.72 11.82
C ALA A 354 3.03 5.97 12.15
N HIS A 355 1.97 5.82 12.94
CA HIS A 355 1.14 6.95 13.39
C HIS A 355 1.95 7.95 14.23
N ARG A 356 2.88 7.47 15.08
CA ARG A 356 3.77 8.36 15.83
C ARG A 356 4.73 9.11 14.92
N ALA A 357 5.31 8.45 13.92
CA ALA A 357 6.17 9.12 12.95
C ALA A 357 5.44 10.24 12.17
N LEU A 358 4.15 10.05 11.87
CA LEU A 358 3.31 11.10 11.29
C LEU A 358 3.01 12.23 12.29
N LEU A 359 2.73 11.89 13.54
CA LEU A 359 2.50 12.87 14.61
C LEU A 359 3.73 13.77 14.85
N ASP A 360 4.92 13.17 14.79
CA ASP A 360 6.20 13.85 14.99
C ASP A 360 6.68 14.61 13.74
N ASP A 361 5.95 14.57 12.62
CA ASP A 361 6.32 15.30 11.40
C ASP A 361 6.24 16.81 11.65
N PRO A 362 7.34 17.57 11.44
CA PRO A 362 7.38 18.99 11.77
C PRO A 362 6.38 19.81 10.95
N ALA A 363 5.98 19.37 9.75
CA ALA A 363 5.08 20.14 8.90
C ALA A 363 3.71 20.38 9.54
N LEU A 364 3.14 19.36 10.20
CA LEU A 364 1.84 19.48 10.87
C LEU A 364 1.90 20.50 12.02
N ARG A 365 2.95 20.40 12.85
CA ARG A 365 3.13 21.28 14.01
C ARG A 365 3.43 22.71 13.58
N GLU A 366 4.33 22.91 12.62
CA GLU A 366 4.71 24.24 12.13
C GLU A 366 3.53 24.99 11.52
N GLU A 367 2.74 24.31 10.67
CA GLU A 367 1.57 24.88 10.03
C GLU A 367 0.50 25.27 11.07
N ALA A 368 0.26 24.40 12.07
CA ALA A 368 -0.63 24.71 13.18
C ALA A 368 -0.13 25.90 14.01
N VAL A 369 1.15 25.93 14.40
CA VAL A 369 1.74 27.03 15.18
C VAL A 369 1.66 28.36 14.41
N GLN A 370 1.89 28.35 13.10
CA GLN A 370 1.76 29.55 12.27
C GLN A 370 0.33 30.10 12.29
N ARG A 371 -0.68 29.24 12.20
CA ARG A 371 -2.10 29.63 12.31
C ARG A 371 -2.46 30.14 13.71
N ILE A 372 -1.91 29.54 14.76
CA ILE A 372 -2.09 30.02 16.13
C ILE A 372 -1.54 31.44 16.27
N ARG A 373 -0.35 31.71 15.72
CA ARG A 373 0.27 33.05 15.74
C ARG A 373 -0.49 34.08 14.92
N SER A 374 -1.26 33.66 13.91
CA SER A 374 -2.17 34.54 13.15
C SER A 374 -3.55 34.70 13.81
N GLY A 375 -3.78 34.10 14.99
CA GLY A 375 -4.95 34.33 15.84
C GLY A 375 -5.94 33.16 15.90
N ALA A 376 -5.66 32.01 15.28
CA ALA A 376 -6.52 30.83 15.39
C ALA A 376 -6.38 30.14 16.77
N SER A 377 -7.44 29.46 17.22
CA SER A 377 -7.32 28.54 18.36
C SER A 377 -6.47 27.31 17.98
N ALA A 378 -5.92 26.62 18.98
CA ALA A 378 -5.15 25.39 18.80
C ALA A 378 -5.94 24.32 18.05
N GLY A 379 -7.24 24.21 18.33
CA GLY A 379 -8.10 23.25 17.65
C GLY A 379 -8.31 23.59 16.18
N ALA A 380 -8.53 24.87 15.85
CA ALA A 380 -8.81 25.30 14.48
C ALA A 380 -7.54 25.22 13.64
N ALA A 381 -6.45 25.72 14.20
CA ALA A 381 -5.14 25.63 13.60
C ALA A 381 -4.70 24.20 13.31
N TRP A 382 -4.91 23.28 14.27
CA TRP A 382 -4.56 21.87 14.10
C TRP A 382 -5.44 21.17 13.07
N ARG A 383 -6.77 21.38 13.12
CA ARG A 383 -7.71 20.83 12.13
C ARG A 383 -7.31 21.20 10.71
N ASP A 384 -7.09 22.49 10.49
CA ASP A 384 -6.78 22.99 9.17
C ASP A 384 -5.40 22.48 8.71
N ALA A 385 -4.47 22.24 9.63
CA ALA A 385 -3.13 21.71 9.31
C ALA A 385 -3.19 20.26 8.85
N PHE A 386 -3.79 19.36 9.64
CA PHE A 386 -3.83 17.96 9.25
C PHE A 386 -4.75 17.73 8.04
N GLU A 387 -5.86 18.48 7.91
CA GLU A 387 -6.77 18.31 6.76
C GLU A 387 -6.16 18.86 5.47
N GLY A 388 -5.39 19.95 5.55
CA GLY A 388 -4.61 20.47 4.43
C GLY A 388 -3.61 19.41 3.93
N GLN A 389 -2.79 18.86 4.83
CA GLN A 389 -1.81 17.82 4.48
C GLN A 389 -2.47 16.53 3.96
N ALA A 390 -3.55 16.08 4.59
CA ALA A 390 -4.29 14.89 4.15
C ALA A 390 -4.95 15.10 2.78
N SER A 391 -5.42 16.30 2.47
CA SER A 391 -6.00 16.64 1.17
C SER A 391 -4.94 16.65 0.06
N THR A 392 -3.77 17.22 0.33
CA THR A 392 -2.62 17.18 -0.58
C THR A 392 -2.21 15.74 -0.90
N LEU A 393 -2.11 14.88 0.11
CA LEU A 393 -1.79 13.46 -0.09
C LEU A 393 -2.88 12.71 -0.86
N ALA A 394 -4.16 12.99 -0.58
CA ALA A 394 -5.28 12.34 -1.24
C ALA A 394 -5.42 12.72 -2.73
N ALA A 395 -4.88 13.89 -3.13
CA ALA A 395 -4.86 14.32 -4.51
C ALA A 395 -3.79 13.60 -5.35
N LEU A 396 -2.80 12.96 -4.71
CA LEU A 396 -1.78 12.18 -5.41
C LEU A 396 -2.35 10.84 -5.90
N PRO A 397 -1.95 10.37 -7.10
CA PRO A 397 -2.40 9.09 -7.62
C PRO A 397 -1.81 7.90 -6.85
N GLY A 398 -2.63 6.89 -6.58
CA GLY A 398 -2.20 5.59 -6.03
C GLY A 398 -2.80 5.21 -4.67
N GLU A 399 -3.02 3.91 -4.44
CA GLU A 399 -3.64 3.39 -3.20
C GLU A 399 -2.82 3.70 -1.94
N PHE A 400 -1.50 3.79 -2.06
CA PHE A 400 -0.62 4.07 -0.93
C PHE A 400 -0.75 5.52 -0.43
N ALA A 401 -0.84 6.50 -1.34
CA ALA A 401 -1.06 7.90 -0.98
C ALA A 401 -2.42 8.11 -0.29
N ALA A 402 -3.45 7.42 -0.79
CA ALA A 402 -4.78 7.42 -0.17
C ALA A 402 -4.77 6.82 1.24
N ALA A 403 -4.08 5.69 1.46
CA ALA A 403 -3.91 5.10 2.78
C ALA A 403 -3.18 6.06 3.76
N ARG A 404 -2.17 6.78 3.27
CA ARG A 404 -1.44 7.76 4.09
C ARG A 404 -2.26 9.01 4.43
N ALA A 405 -3.06 9.49 3.50
CA ALA A 405 -4.02 10.55 3.80
C ALA A 405 -5.00 10.14 4.91
N ALA A 406 -5.42 8.86 4.94
CA ALA A 406 -6.25 8.33 6.03
C ALA A 406 -5.48 8.27 7.36
N ASP A 407 -4.22 7.79 7.36
CA ASP A 407 -3.38 7.76 8.58
C ASP A 407 -3.18 9.18 9.17
N VAL A 408 -2.91 10.20 8.32
CA VAL A 408 -2.77 11.61 8.77
C VAL A 408 -4.06 12.11 9.40
N ARG A 409 -5.23 11.82 8.80
CA ARG A 409 -6.52 12.19 9.40
C ARG A 409 -6.77 11.47 10.73
N ASP A 410 -6.40 10.20 10.85
CA ASP A 410 -6.54 9.45 12.11
C ASP A 410 -5.74 10.12 13.24
N VAL A 411 -4.45 10.36 13.01
CA VAL A 411 -3.57 11.04 13.97
C VAL A 411 -4.09 12.45 14.29
N GLY A 412 -4.50 13.20 13.26
CA GLY A 412 -5.07 14.53 13.40
C GLY A 412 -6.30 14.57 14.31
N LEU A 413 -7.25 13.67 14.09
CA LEU A 413 -8.48 13.57 14.86
C LEU A 413 -8.22 13.15 16.33
N ARG A 414 -7.22 12.31 16.59
CA ARG A 414 -6.83 11.92 17.97
C ARG A 414 -6.33 13.13 18.77
N VAL A 415 -5.47 13.95 18.18
CA VAL A 415 -4.96 15.18 18.82
C VAL A 415 -6.08 16.19 19.02
N LEU A 416 -6.99 16.32 18.04
CA LEU A 416 -8.16 17.19 18.17
C LEU A 416 -9.09 16.74 19.32
N ALA A 417 -9.25 15.43 19.54
CA ALA A 417 -9.99 14.91 20.68
C ALA A 417 -9.28 15.19 22.02
N ALA A 418 -7.94 15.07 22.07
CA ALA A 418 -7.15 15.39 23.25
C ALA A 418 -7.26 16.90 23.63
N LEU A 419 -7.24 17.79 22.63
CA LEU A 419 -7.43 19.24 22.81
C LEU A 419 -8.77 19.64 23.47
N ARG A 420 -9.78 18.76 23.39
CA ARG A 420 -11.12 18.97 23.98
C ARG A 420 -11.25 18.42 25.41
N GLY A 421 -10.19 17.87 25.99
CA GLY A 421 -10.20 17.32 27.34
C GLY A 421 -10.65 15.85 27.44
N GLY A 422 -10.69 15.13 26.31
CA GLY A 422 -10.80 13.68 26.27
C GLY A 422 -12.19 13.10 25.92
N ALA A 423 -12.11 11.90 25.31
CA ALA A 423 -13.10 11.08 24.63
C ALA A 423 -13.36 11.48 23.17
N ALA A 424 -12.99 10.57 22.25
CA ALA A 424 -13.47 10.61 20.87
C ALA A 424 -15.00 10.70 20.88
N PRO A 425 -15.63 11.45 19.95
CA PRO A 425 -17.08 11.47 19.86
C PRO A 425 -17.62 10.05 19.81
N GLY A 426 -18.58 9.73 20.67
CA GLY A 426 -19.19 8.41 20.71
C GLY A 426 -19.78 8.07 19.34
N LEU A 427 -19.41 6.92 18.81
CA LEU A 427 -20.02 6.40 17.59
C LEU A 427 -21.40 5.86 17.97
N ASP A 428 -22.46 6.44 17.40
CA ASP A 428 -23.82 5.97 17.61
C ASP A 428 -24.09 4.80 16.66
N VAL A 429 -23.75 3.60 17.10
CA VAL A 429 -23.95 2.36 16.35
C VAL A 429 -25.00 1.51 17.09
N PRO A 430 -26.13 1.17 16.46
CA PRO A 430 -27.08 0.24 17.05
C PRO A 430 -26.43 -1.14 17.29
N PRO A 431 -26.69 -1.80 18.42
CA PRO A 431 -26.16 -3.14 18.67
C PRO A 431 -26.55 -4.12 17.55
N GLY A 432 -25.57 -4.82 17.00
CA GLY A 432 -25.79 -5.77 15.91
C GLY A 432 -25.80 -5.16 14.50
N ALA A 433 -25.51 -3.86 14.36
CA ALA A 433 -25.54 -3.18 13.07
C ALA A 433 -24.38 -3.59 12.14
N VAL A 434 -24.65 -3.53 10.83
CA VAL A 434 -23.60 -3.54 9.80
C VAL A 434 -23.27 -2.09 9.48
N VAL A 435 -22.05 -1.69 9.79
CA VAL A 435 -21.59 -0.32 9.56
C VAL A 435 -21.19 -0.17 8.10
N VAL A 436 -21.85 0.76 7.42
CA VAL A 436 -21.61 1.07 6.00
C VAL A 436 -20.84 2.38 5.89
N ALA A 437 -19.72 2.36 5.17
CA ALA A 437 -18.86 3.54 5.04
C ALA A 437 -18.12 3.55 3.70
N THR A 438 -17.62 4.73 3.31
CA THR A 438 -16.70 4.81 2.19
C THR A 438 -15.36 4.13 2.52
N ASP A 439 -14.87 4.40 3.71
CA ASP A 439 -13.65 3.88 4.31
C ASP A 439 -13.73 4.04 5.84
N VAL A 440 -12.80 3.43 6.59
CA VAL A 440 -12.66 3.57 8.04
C VAL A 440 -11.22 3.83 8.44
N LEU A 441 -11.04 4.69 9.44
CA LEU A 441 -9.73 4.92 10.05
C LEU A 441 -9.36 3.74 10.96
N PRO A 442 -8.06 3.40 11.09
CA PRO A 442 -7.62 2.33 11.97
C PRO A 442 -8.13 2.46 13.41
N SER A 443 -8.12 3.68 13.98
CA SER A 443 -8.67 3.95 15.32
C SER A 443 -10.17 3.70 15.48
N GLN A 444 -10.93 3.76 14.38
CA GLN A 444 -12.38 3.62 14.43
C GLN A 444 -12.78 2.15 14.56
N VAL A 445 -11.98 1.20 14.08
CA VAL A 445 -12.38 -0.23 14.09
C VAL A 445 -12.66 -0.74 15.50
N PRO A 446 -11.76 -0.57 16.51
CA PRO A 446 -12.07 -0.97 17.88
C PRO A 446 -13.27 -0.23 18.47
N ALA A 447 -13.37 1.09 18.22
CA ALA A 447 -14.46 1.91 18.74
C ALA A 447 -15.84 1.50 18.17
N LEU A 448 -15.90 1.07 16.90
CA LEU A 448 -17.10 0.55 16.27
C LEU A 448 -17.54 -0.78 16.93
N VAL A 449 -16.59 -1.67 17.23
CA VAL A 449 -16.88 -2.92 17.96
C VAL A 449 -17.44 -2.61 19.35
N GLU A 450 -16.80 -1.71 20.10
CA GLU A 450 -17.28 -1.29 21.43
C GLU A 450 -18.67 -0.66 21.39
N ALA A 451 -18.97 0.11 20.34
CA ALA A 451 -20.29 0.70 20.11
C ALA A 451 -21.37 -0.35 19.73
N GLY A 452 -20.97 -1.55 19.31
CA GLY A 452 -21.88 -2.65 19.00
C GLY A 452 -22.01 -3.01 17.52
N ALA A 453 -21.07 -2.57 16.67
CA ALA A 453 -20.98 -3.01 15.28
C ALA A 453 -20.77 -4.53 15.22
N ALA A 454 -21.58 -5.21 14.42
CA ALA A 454 -21.45 -6.65 14.17
C ALA A 454 -20.74 -6.96 12.84
N GLY A 455 -20.57 -5.98 11.96
CA GLY A 455 -19.81 -6.13 10.72
C GLY A 455 -19.53 -4.79 10.03
N LEU A 456 -18.60 -4.80 9.07
CA LEU A 456 -18.18 -3.64 8.29
C LEU A 456 -18.35 -3.90 6.79
N ALA A 457 -18.93 -2.92 6.10
CA ALA A 457 -19.06 -2.92 4.65
C ALA A 457 -18.49 -1.62 4.09
N LEU A 458 -17.38 -1.71 3.35
CA LEU A 458 -16.65 -0.54 2.86
C LEU A 458 -16.75 -0.40 1.34
N ALA A 459 -17.00 0.82 0.87
CA ALA A 459 -16.99 1.15 -0.57
C ALA A 459 -15.60 0.91 -1.18
N ARG A 460 -14.55 1.28 -0.44
CA ARG A 460 -13.14 1.18 -0.81
C ARG A 460 -12.36 0.37 0.22
N GLY A 461 -11.07 0.16 -0.04
CA GLY A 461 -10.14 -0.46 0.91
C GLY A 461 -9.47 -1.72 0.35
N SER A 462 -8.25 -1.97 0.82
CA SER A 462 -7.46 -3.16 0.46
C SER A 462 -7.40 -4.12 1.64
N ARG A 463 -7.21 -5.42 1.36
CA ARG A 463 -7.06 -6.46 2.40
C ARG A 463 -5.84 -6.21 3.30
N THR A 464 -4.88 -5.41 2.84
CA THR A 464 -3.63 -5.08 3.51
C THR A 464 -3.69 -3.77 4.29
N ALA A 465 -4.78 -3.01 4.19
CA ALA A 465 -4.94 -1.78 4.95
C ALA A 465 -4.98 -2.06 6.47
N HIS A 466 -4.45 -1.14 7.27
CA HIS A 466 -4.40 -1.25 8.74
C HIS A 466 -5.76 -1.54 9.37
N ALA A 467 -6.84 -0.93 8.85
CA ALA A 467 -8.19 -1.20 9.32
C ALA A 467 -8.64 -2.66 9.11
N ALA A 468 -8.27 -3.29 7.98
CA ALA A 468 -8.61 -4.68 7.69
C ALA A 468 -7.85 -5.66 8.60
N ILE A 469 -6.60 -5.32 8.97
CA ILE A 469 -5.80 -6.09 9.93
C ILE A 469 -6.44 -6.01 11.32
N LEU A 470 -6.82 -4.81 11.78
CA LEU A 470 -7.47 -4.63 13.07
C LEU A 470 -8.83 -5.34 13.15
N ALA A 471 -9.63 -5.26 12.09
CA ALA A 471 -10.92 -5.96 12.02
C ALA A 471 -10.74 -7.49 12.16
N ARG A 472 -9.69 -8.05 11.56
CA ARG A 472 -9.36 -9.48 11.68
C ARG A 472 -9.00 -9.87 13.11
N ASN A 473 -8.19 -9.06 13.79
CA ASN A 473 -7.79 -9.31 15.18
C ASN A 473 -8.99 -9.26 16.14
N LEU A 474 -9.99 -8.46 15.81
CA LEU A 474 -11.23 -8.30 16.58
C LEU A 474 -12.36 -9.24 16.13
N ASP A 475 -12.09 -10.15 15.17
CA ASP A 475 -13.08 -11.07 14.58
C ASP A 475 -14.35 -10.36 14.07
N LEU A 476 -14.18 -9.16 13.50
CA LEU A 476 -15.26 -8.35 12.96
C LEU A 476 -15.42 -8.62 11.45
N PRO A 477 -16.50 -9.27 10.99
CA PRO A 477 -16.73 -9.56 9.58
C PRO A 477 -16.64 -8.31 8.70
N LEU A 478 -15.91 -8.40 7.59
CA LEU A 478 -15.54 -7.25 6.78
C LEU A 478 -15.57 -7.60 5.28
N VAL A 479 -16.26 -6.76 4.51
CA VAL A 479 -16.22 -6.77 3.04
C VAL A 479 -15.73 -5.42 2.54
N LEU A 480 -14.77 -5.47 1.61
CA LEU A 480 -14.10 -4.31 1.02
C LEU A 480 -14.48 -4.14 -0.45
N GLY A 481 -14.33 -2.93 -0.98
CA GLY A 481 -14.45 -2.69 -2.43
C GLY A 481 -15.85 -2.96 -2.98
N LEU A 482 -16.90 -2.69 -2.19
CA LEU A 482 -18.29 -2.89 -2.58
C LEU A 482 -18.82 -1.81 -3.55
N GLY A 483 -18.01 -0.78 -3.84
CA GLY A 483 -18.33 0.28 -4.79
C GLY A 483 -18.95 1.53 -4.16
N PRO A 484 -19.12 2.60 -4.94
CA PRO A 484 -19.48 3.94 -4.46
C PRO A 484 -20.90 4.03 -3.88
N ASP A 485 -21.75 3.04 -4.11
CA ASP A 485 -23.15 3.05 -3.67
C ASP A 485 -23.32 2.70 -2.18
N VAL A 486 -22.32 2.10 -1.54
CA VAL A 486 -22.38 1.65 -0.13
C VAL A 486 -22.80 2.75 0.84
N PRO A 487 -22.25 3.98 0.78
CA PRO A 487 -22.64 5.06 1.69
C PRO A 487 -24.07 5.56 1.46
N ALA A 488 -24.69 5.25 0.31
CA ALA A 488 -26.07 5.62 -0.02
C ALA A 488 -27.12 4.60 0.47
N VAL A 489 -26.69 3.50 1.10
CA VAL A 489 -27.58 2.54 1.77
C VAL A 489 -28.37 3.25 2.85
N ALA A 490 -29.70 3.09 2.84
CA ALA A 490 -30.58 3.75 3.79
C ALA A 490 -30.28 3.29 5.23
N GLU A 491 -30.20 4.25 6.15
CA GLU A 491 -30.07 3.95 7.58
C GLU A 491 -31.24 3.07 8.06
N GLY A 492 -30.91 2.01 8.80
CA GLY A 492 -31.89 1.04 9.29
C GLY A 492 -32.36 0.02 8.26
N ALA A 493 -31.92 0.09 6.99
CA ALA A 493 -32.17 -0.96 6.00
C ALA A 493 -31.65 -2.31 6.51
N THR A 494 -32.34 -3.40 6.19
CA THR A 494 -31.89 -4.72 6.63
C THR A 494 -30.74 -5.18 5.74
N LEU A 495 -29.61 -5.53 6.33
CA LEU A 495 -28.42 -5.98 5.62
C LEU A 495 -28.10 -7.43 5.94
N VAL A 496 -27.66 -8.17 4.92
CA VAL A 496 -26.94 -9.43 5.08
C VAL A 496 -25.54 -9.23 4.52
N LEU A 497 -24.56 -9.20 5.41
CA LEU A 497 -23.13 -9.13 5.08
C LEU A 497 -22.54 -10.54 5.12
N ASP A 498 -21.92 -10.98 4.03
CA ASP A 498 -21.13 -12.20 3.98
C ASP A 498 -19.66 -11.85 3.72
N GLY A 499 -18.87 -11.86 4.80
CA GLY A 499 -17.45 -11.59 4.82
C GLY A 499 -16.59 -12.66 4.12
N ARG A 500 -17.12 -13.85 3.86
CA ARG A 500 -16.43 -14.93 3.14
C ARG A 500 -16.69 -14.83 1.64
N ALA A 501 -17.95 -14.70 1.23
CA ALA A 501 -18.32 -14.55 -0.18
C ALA A 501 -18.03 -13.14 -0.73
N GLY A 502 -17.78 -12.17 0.14
CA GLY A 502 -17.54 -10.78 -0.25
C GLY A 502 -18.81 -10.10 -0.77
N THR A 503 -19.96 -10.36 -0.15
CA THR A 503 -21.24 -9.80 -0.61
C THR A 503 -21.97 -9.03 0.47
N LEU A 504 -22.69 -7.99 0.05
CA LEU A 504 -23.63 -7.25 0.89
C LEU A 504 -24.99 -7.24 0.19
N LEU A 505 -26.00 -7.85 0.80
CA LEU A 505 -27.37 -7.84 0.31
C LEU A 505 -28.19 -6.80 1.07
N VAL A 506 -28.76 -5.84 0.34
CA VAL A 506 -29.54 -4.73 0.89
C VAL A 506 -31.04 -5.00 0.75
N ASP A 507 -31.78 -4.86 1.85
CA ASP A 507 -33.21 -5.16 2.01
C ASP A 507 -33.61 -6.51 1.37
N PRO A 508 -33.02 -7.63 1.85
CA PRO A 508 -33.39 -8.97 1.42
C PRO A 508 -34.87 -9.26 1.65
N ASP A 509 -35.45 -10.10 0.78
CA ASP A 509 -36.76 -10.70 1.06
C ASP A 509 -36.68 -11.74 2.20
N GLU A 510 -37.85 -12.17 2.70
CA GLU A 510 -37.89 -13.12 3.81
C GLU A 510 -37.24 -14.46 3.46
N ALA A 511 -37.27 -14.87 2.19
CA ALA A 511 -36.64 -16.12 1.77
C ALA A 511 -35.11 -16.03 1.85
N ALA A 512 -34.53 -14.91 1.42
CA ALA A 512 -33.10 -14.63 1.53
C ALA A 512 -32.67 -14.44 3.00
N LEU A 513 -33.50 -13.81 3.84
CA LEU A 513 -33.24 -13.70 5.28
C LEU A 513 -33.22 -15.06 5.98
N GLU A 514 -34.19 -15.92 5.69
CA GLU A 514 -34.23 -17.27 6.26
C GLU A 514 -33.04 -18.12 5.80
N ALA A 515 -32.64 -18.00 4.51
CA ALA A 515 -31.44 -18.66 4.01
C ALA A 515 -30.18 -18.17 4.75
N ALA A 516 -30.02 -16.86 4.90
CA ALA A 516 -28.87 -16.28 5.61
C ALA A 516 -28.85 -16.66 7.10
N ARG A 517 -30.01 -16.70 7.77
CA ARG A 517 -30.12 -17.17 9.17
C ARG A 517 -29.72 -18.64 9.28
N ALA A 518 -30.25 -19.48 8.41
CA ALA A 518 -29.92 -20.91 8.40
C ALA A 518 -28.42 -21.14 8.14
N GLU A 519 -27.82 -20.36 7.24
CA GLU A 519 -26.38 -20.44 6.94
C GLU A 519 -25.53 -19.98 8.12
N ARG A 520 -25.84 -18.82 8.71
CA ARG A 520 -25.18 -18.31 9.92
C ARG A 520 -25.28 -19.30 11.08
N ASP A 521 -26.44 -19.87 11.31
CA ASP A 521 -26.67 -20.80 12.43
C ASP A 521 -25.95 -22.15 12.17
N THR A 522 -25.93 -22.62 10.92
CA THR A 522 -25.14 -23.80 10.52
C THR A 522 -23.65 -23.56 10.74
N GLU A 523 -23.16 -22.39 10.36
CA GLU A 523 -21.77 -21.99 10.52
C GLU A 523 -21.38 -21.84 12.00
N ALA A 524 -22.25 -21.24 12.81
CA ALA A 524 -22.05 -21.16 14.27
C ALA A 524 -22.01 -22.56 14.91
N GLN A 525 -22.89 -23.48 14.50
CA GLN A 525 -22.88 -24.86 14.97
C GLN A 525 -21.61 -25.62 14.54
N ARG A 526 -21.16 -25.43 13.29
CA ARG A 526 -19.90 -26.00 12.81
C ARG A 526 -18.73 -25.51 13.64
N ARG A 527 -18.65 -24.20 13.89
CA ARG A 527 -17.58 -23.59 14.69
C ARG A 527 -17.55 -24.10 16.12
N GLU A 528 -18.72 -24.26 16.75
CA GLU A 528 -18.80 -24.82 18.10
C GLU A 528 -18.35 -26.29 18.12
N GLN A 529 -18.82 -27.11 17.18
CA GLN A 529 -18.34 -28.49 17.04
C GLN A 529 -16.83 -28.55 16.78
N ALA A 530 -16.32 -27.67 15.91
CA ALA A 530 -14.91 -27.60 15.59
C ALA A 530 -14.06 -27.22 16.81
N ARG A 531 -14.56 -26.31 17.68
CA ARG A 531 -13.95 -25.97 18.97
C ARG A 531 -13.93 -27.15 19.95
N GLU A 532 -15.01 -27.93 20.04
CA GLU A 532 -15.04 -29.16 20.84
C GLU A 532 -14.00 -30.19 20.35
N LEU A 533 -13.77 -30.23 19.03
CA LEU A 533 -12.79 -31.11 18.41
C LEU A 533 -11.35 -30.58 18.53
N ALA A 534 -11.14 -29.30 18.84
CA ALA A 534 -9.83 -28.63 18.79
C ALA A 534 -8.74 -29.35 19.60
N GLY A 535 -9.08 -30.01 20.73
CA GLY A 535 -8.13 -30.79 21.53
C GLY A 535 -7.90 -32.24 21.07
N ARG A 536 -8.65 -32.73 20.08
CA ARG A 536 -8.59 -34.15 19.66
C ARG A 536 -7.43 -34.41 18.71
N PRO A 537 -6.77 -35.57 18.84
CA PRO A 537 -5.76 -35.99 17.89
C PRO A 537 -6.41 -36.51 16.59
N VAL A 538 -5.79 -36.17 15.47
CA VAL A 538 -6.08 -36.63 14.11
C VAL A 538 -5.13 -37.75 13.71
N HIS A 539 -5.68 -38.83 13.17
CA HIS A 539 -4.92 -39.94 12.60
C HIS A 539 -5.45 -40.25 11.21
N THR A 540 -4.57 -40.72 10.32
CA THR A 540 -4.96 -41.27 9.02
C THR A 540 -5.75 -42.57 9.20
N ALA A 541 -6.36 -43.06 8.12
CA ALA A 541 -7.02 -44.37 8.07
C ALA A 541 -6.11 -45.52 8.53
N ALA A 542 -4.82 -45.41 8.21
CA ALA A 542 -3.80 -46.38 8.59
C ALA A 542 -3.34 -46.25 10.05
N GLY A 543 -3.90 -45.29 10.81
CA GLY A 543 -3.56 -45.02 12.20
C GLY A 543 -2.31 -44.16 12.40
N GLU A 544 -1.77 -43.56 11.33
CA GLU A 544 -0.61 -42.68 11.42
C GLU A 544 -1.01 -41.30 11.93
N ARG A 545 -0.21 -40.68 12.79
CA ARG A 545 -0.51 -39.38 13.37
C ARG A 545 -0.40 -38.27 12.32
N VAL A 546 -1.35 -37.34 12.32
CA VAL A 546 -1.28 -36.06 11.59
C VAL A 546 -1.24 -34.93 12.62
N GLU A 547 -0.12 -34.20 12.68
CA GLU A 547 0.06 -33.04 13.55
C GLU A 547 -0.60 -31.81 12.92
N LEU A 548 -1.56 -31.18 13.62
CA LEU A 548 -2.11 -29.88 13.21
C LEU A 548 -1.40 -28.77 13.98
N ALA A 549 -0.69 -27.93 13.24
CA ALA A 549 0.15 -26.88 13.76
C ALA A 549 -0.34 -25.49 13.29
N ALA A 550 0.24 -24.44 13.86
CA ALA A 550 -0.02 -23.08 13.42
C ALA A 550 1.24 -22.37 12.92
N ASN A 551 1.02 -21.36 12.07
CA ASN A 551 2.03 -20.38 11.70
C ASN A 551 1.99 -19.23 12.71
N ALA A 552 3.16 -18.76 13.15
CA ALA A 552 3.27 -17.62 14.06
C ALA A 552 4.54 -16.79 13.76
N SER A 553 4.50 -15.53 14.18
CA SER A 553 5.59 -14.55 14.15
C SER A 553 5.72 -13.80 15.47
N THR A 554 4.66 -13.78 16.30
CA THR A 554 4.64 -13.07 17.59
C THR A 554 4.21 -13.96 18.76
N PRO A 555 4.53 -13.57 20.02
CA PRO A 555 4.03 -14.27 21.20
C PRO A 555 2.50 -14.28 21.30
N ALA A 556 1.82 -13.24 20.78
CA ALA A 556 0.36 -13.16 20.77
C ALA A 556 -0.24 -14.20 19.83
N GLU A 557 0.30 -14.32 18.62
CA GLU A 557 -0.12 -15.34 17.65
C GLU A 557 0.15 -16.76 18.16
N ALA A 558 1.29 -16.98 18.83
CA ALA A 558 1.60 -18.25 19.47
C ALA A 558 0.58 -18.64 20.56
N ARG A 559 0.12 -17.68 21.38
CA ARG A 559 -0.96 -17.91 22.36
C ARG A 559 -2.29 -18.23 21.66
N ALA A 560 -2.65 -17.43 20.66
CA ALA A 560 -3.87 -17.64 19.88
C ALA A 560 -3.89 -19.02 19.19
N ALA A 561 -2.75 -19.49 18.70
CA ALA A 561 -2.59 -20.83 18.16
C ALA A 561 -2.88 -21.92 19.20
N VAL A 562 -2.31 -21.79 20.41
CA VAL A 562 -2.57 -22.71 21.52
C VAL A 562 -4.05 -22.74 21.89
N ASP A 563 -4.67 -21.57 21.99
CA ASP A 563 -6.09 -21.44 22.32
C ASP A 563 -7.00 -22.04 21.22
N ALA A 564 -6.56 -21.96 19.96
CA ALA A 564 -7.22 -22.60 18.82
C ALA A 564 -7.00 -24.13 18.72
N GLY A 565 -6.23 -24.72 19.64
CA GLY A 565 -5.97 -26.16 19.68
C GLY A 565 -4.83 -26.63 18.79
N ALA A 566 -3.89 -25.75 18.43
CA ALA A 566 -2.65 -26.14 17.77
C ALA A 566 -1.84 -27.10 18.64
N GLU A 567 -1.29 -28.12 18.00
CA GLU A 567 -0.43 -29.12 18.64
C GLU A 567 1.04 -28.67 18.67
N ALA A 568 1.42 -27.82 17.72
CA ALA A 568 2.75 -27.26 17.53
C ALA A 568 2.66 -25.90 16.80
N ILE A 569 3.77 -25.19 16.74
CA ILE A 569 4.01 -24.17 15.71
C ILE A 569 4.83 -24.83 14.60
N GLY A 570 4.26 -25.05 13.42
CA GLY A 570 4.93 -25.68 12.29
C GLY A 570 5.77 -24.69 11.48
N LEU A 571 5.54 -23.38 11.69
CA LEU A 571 6.36 -22.31 11.14
C LEU A 571 6.37 -21.11 12.09
N LEU A 572 7.50 -20.91 12.76
CA LEU A 572 7.85 -19.62 13.37
C LEU A 572 8.68 -18.81 12.38
N ARG A 573 8.10 -17.74 11.86
CA ARG A 573 8.78 -16.75 11.02
C ARG A 573 9.71 -15.92 11.90
N THR A 574 10.98 -15.78 11.53
CA THR A 574 11.99 -15.06 12.32
C THR A 574 12.26 -13.65 11.82
N GLU A 575 11.60 -13.22 10.75
CA GLU A 575 11.73 -11.91 10.14
C GLU A 575 11.43 -10.77 11.15
N PHE A 576 10.52 -10.98 12.10
CA PHE A 576 10.21 -10.03 13.18
C PHE A 576 11.41 -9.67 14.08
N LEU A 577 12.48 -10.46 14.06
CA LEU A 577 13.73 -10.14 14.76
C LEU A 577 14.51 -9.02 14.07
N PHE A 578 14.30 -8.85 12.75
CA PHE A 578 15.08 -7.99 11.85
C PHE A 578 14.25 -6.87 11.21
N SER A 579 12.92 -6.99 11.19
CA SER A 579 12.02 -5.97 10.65
C SER A 579 12.08 -4.66 11.43
N GLU A 580 11.93 -3.54 10.71
CA GLU A 580 11.72 -2.18 11.25
C GLU A 580 12.78 -1.67 12.24
N ARG A 581 14.02 -2.16 12.11
CA ARG A 581 15.17 -1.71 12.89
C ARG A 581 16.33 -1.29 12.00
N ALA A 582 17.12 -0.34 12.49
CA ALA A 582 18.30 0.17 11.81
C ALA A 582 19.52 -0.76 11.98
N ASP A 583 19.64 -1.43 13.13
CA ASP A 583 20.79 -2.27 13.46
C ASP A 583 20.41 -3.76 13.54
N LEU A 584 21.38 -4.65 13.31
CA LEU A 584 21.15 -6.08 13.45
C LEU A 584 20.90 -6.51 14.90
N PRO A 585 19.95 -7.44 15.16
CA PRO A 585 19.71 -7.96 16.50
C PRO A 585 20.91 -8.72 17.05
N SER A 586 21.30 -8.40 18.28
CA SER A 586 22.33 -9.17 18.99
C SER A 586 21.83 -10.58 19.32
N GLU A 587 22.76 -11.51 19.63
CA GLU A 587 22.40 -12.87 20.05
C GLU A 587 21.44 -12.87 21.25
N ASP A 588 21.71 -12.05 22.27
CA ASP A 588 20.88 -11.98 23.49
C ASP A 588 19.48 -11.42 23.18
N GLU A 589 19.37 -10.40 22.32
CA GLU A 589 18.06 -9.90 21.87
C GLU A 589 17.25 -10.96 21.14
N GLN A 590 17.90 -11.76 20.28
CA GLN A 590 17.24 -12.87 19.60
C GLN A 590 16.80 -13.96 20.59
N VAL A 591 17.63 -14.28 21.59
CA VAL A 591 17.28 -15.24 22.64
C VAL A 591 16.07 -14.78 23.43
N ASP A 592 16.02 -13.52 23.84
CA ASP A 592 14.91 -12.96 24.62
C ASP A 592 13.60 -12.98 23.82
N ARG A 593 13.64 -12.51 22.57
CA ARG A 593 12.47 -12.46 21.68
C ARG A 593 11.97 -13.86 21.31
N LEU A 594 12.86 -14.78 20.94
CA LEU A 594 12.49 -16.15 20.64
C LEU A 594 11.94 -16.85 21.89
N THR A 595 12.55 -16.65 23.06
CA THR A 595 12.06 -17.21 24.33
C THR A 595 10.63 -16.77 24.63
N ALA A 596 10.30 -15.49 24.43
CA ALA A 596 8.94 -15.00 24.63
C ALA A 596 7.90 -15.72 23.76
N VAL A 597 8.25 -16.10 22.53
CA VAL A 597 7.38 -16.88 21.64
C VAL A 597 7.31 -18.34 22.09
N VAL A 598 8.45 -18.97 22.39
CA VAL A 598 8.49 -20.40 22.75
C VAL A 598 7.77 -20.67 24.09
N ASP A 599 7.90 -19.78 25.07
CA ASP A 599 7.21 -19.92 26.36
C ASP A 599 5.69 -19.81 26.23
N ALA A 600 5.19 -19.07 25.24
CA ALA A 600 3.76 -18.99 24.95
C ALA A 600 3.15 -20.34 24.50
N LEU A 601 3.97 -21.30 24.08
CA LEU A 601 3.51 -22.60 23.55
C LEU A 601 3.20 -23.64 24.62
N ALA A 602 3.49 -23.34 25.89
CA ALA A 602 3.27 -24.23 27.02
C ALA A 602 3.86 -25.64 26.82
N GLY A 603 5.09 -25.70 26.29
CA GLY A 603 5.84 -26.95 26.09
C GLY A 603 5.58 -27.71 24.78
N ARG A 604 4.73 -27.16 23.89
CA ARG A 604 4.50 -27.71 22.55
C ARG A 604 5.71 -27.51 21.62
N PRO A 605 5.86 -28.33 20.56
CA PRO A 605 6.93 -28.16 19.58
C PRO A 605 6.84 -26.84 18.82
N VAL A 606 8.00 -26.34 18.39
CA VAL A 606 8.12 -25.16 17.52
C VAL A 606 9.17 -25.40 16.44
N THR A 607 8.79 -25.18 15.19
CA THR A 607 9.71 -25.17 14.06
C THR A 607 10.14 -23.75 13.75
N VAL A 608 11.36 -23.40 14.12
CA VAL A 608 11.95 -22.09 13.86
C VAL A 608 12.55 -22.08 12.46
N ARG A 609 11.99 -21.25 11.58
CA ARG A 609 12.57 -21.01 10.26
C ARG A 609 13.67 -19.96 10.39
N THR A 610 14.86 -20.27 9.89
CA THR A 610 15.95 -19.27 9.84
C THR A 610 15.55 -18.11 8.93
N LEU A 611 16.30 -17.01 9.00
CA LEU A 611 15.93 -15.78 8.32
C LEU A 611 15.67 -15.98 6.81
N ASP A 612 14.46 -15.64 6.39
CA ASP A 612 14.04 -15.58 4.98
C ASP A 612 13.85 -14.12 4.56
N ALA A 613 14.99 -13.43 4.43
CA ALA A 613 15.05 -12.05 3.96
C ALA A 613 15.27 -11.98 2.44
N GLY A 614 14.70 -10.96 1.80
CA GLY A 614 14.64 -10.80 0.35
C GLY A 614 13.21 -10.97 -0.20
N GLY A 615 13.04 -10.78 -1.51
CA GLY A 615 11.74 -10.71 -2.17
C GLY A 615 11.08 -9.36 -1.93
N ASP A 616 9.89 -9.39 -1.33
CA ASP A 616 9.01 -8.25 -1.05
C ASP A 616 9.21 -7.63 0.36
N LYS A 617 10.10 -8.20 1.18
CA LYS A 617 10.22 -7.86 2.60
C LYS A 617 11.30 -6.79 2.85
N PRO A 618 10.93 -5.54 3.22
CA PRO A 618 11.92 -4.55 3.63
C PRO A 618 12.62 -4.95 4.92
N MET A 619 13.95 -4.94 4.93
CA MET A 619 14.75 -5.15 6.14
C MET A 619 15.91 -4.14 6.19
N PRO A 620 15.67 -2.92 6.74
CA PRO A 620 16.66 -1.85 6.74
C PRO A 620 18.00 -2.26 7.38
N ALA A 621 17.97 -3.02 8.48
CA ALA A 621 19.17 -3.51 9.15
C ALA A 621 20.07 -4.42 8.30
N LEU A 622 19.56 -4.98 7.19
CA LEU A 622 20.32 -5.87 6.33
C LEU A 622 20.87 -5.18 5.08
N ASP A 623 20.46 -3.96 4.75
CA ASP A 623 20.94 -3.25 3.55
C ASP A 623 20.92 -4.17 2.30
N LEU A 624 19.70 -4.58 1.92
CA LEU A 624 19.49 -5.56 0.85
C LEU A 624 19.20 -4.83 -0.47
N ASP A 625 19.90 -5.24 -1.52
CA ASP A 625 19.63 -4.80 -2.89
C ASP A 625 18.36 -5.51 -3.40
N PRO A 626 17.29 -4.80 -3.77
CA PRO A 626 16.01 -5.42 -4.10
C PRO A 626 16.03 -6.27 -5.38
N VAL A 627 16.89 -5.95 -6.35
CA VAL A 627 17.05 -6.74 -7.57
C VAL A 627 17.79 -8.02 -7.23
N ARG A 628 18.95 -7.88 -6.60
CA ARG A 628 19.84 -8.99 -6.26
C ARG A 628 19.24 -9.88 -5.19
N ASN A 629 18.46 -9.34 -4.26
CA ASN A 629 17.79 -10.06 -3.19
C ASN A 629 16.30 -10.27 -3.48
N GLY A 630 15.82 -10.04 -4.70
CA GLY A 630 14.44 -10.28 -5.13
C GLY A 630 14.05 -11.77 -5.18
N PHE A 631 12.87 -12.10 -5.72
CA PHE A 631 12.33 -13.46 -5.69
C PHE A 631 13.27 -14.53 -6.28
N LEU A 632 14.02 -14.23 -7.35
CA LEU A 632 14.97 -15.18 -7.96
C LEU A 632 16.43 -15.00 -7.49
N GLY A 633 16.64 -14.18 -6.45
CA GLY A 633 17.96 -13.69 -6.04
C GLY A 633 18.58 -14.39 -4.82
N VAL A 634 19.47 -13.63 -4.16
CA VAL A 634 20.17 -13.99 -2.92
C VAL A 634 19.23 -13.77 -1.72
N ARG A 635 18.33 -14.73 -1.49
CA ARG A 635 17.38 -14.70 -0.37
C ARG A 635 17.39 -16.00 0.43
N GLY A 636 16.74 -16.00 1.59
CA GLY A 636 16.67 -17.18 2.46
C GLY A 636 18.05 -17.72 2.84
N LEU A 637 18.21 -19.04 2.78
CA LEU A 637 19.49 -19.69 3.12
C LEU A 637 20.67 -19.17 2.30
N ARG A 638 20.45 -18.73 1.05
CA ARG A 638 21.54 -18.19 0.21
C ARG A 638 22.12 -16.91 0.80
N LEU A 639 21.27 -16.04 1.35
CA LEU A 639 21.72 -14.85 2.07
C LEU A 639 22.45 -15.23 3.36
N SER A 640 21.90 -16.17 4.13
CA SER A 640 22.52 -16.66 5.37
C SER A 640 23.92 -17.25 5.11
N LEU A 641 24.08 -18.02 4.03
CA LEU A 641 25.36 -18.58 3.63
C LEU A 641 26.34 -17.54 3.06
N ALA A 642 25.84 -16.43 2.51
CA ALA A 642 26.65 -15.31 2.04
C ALA A 642 27.07 -14.35 3.17
N ARG A 643 26.34 -14.35 4.30
CA ARG A 643 26.62 -13.54 5.49
C ARG A 643 26.74 -14.45 6.73
N PRO A 644 27.85 -15.20 6.87
CA PRO A 644 27.97 -16.26 7.87
C PRO A 644 27.90 -15.76 9.31
N GLU A 645 28.31 -14.51 9.61
CA GLU A 645 28.22 -13.93 10.95
C GLU A 645 26.77 -13.72 11.41
N LEU A 646 25.92 -13.22 10.50
CA LEU A 646 24.49 -13.08 10.71
C LEU A 646 23.85 -14.43 10.99
N PHE A 647 24.18 -15.42 10.17
CA PHE A 647 23.62 -16.76 10.28
C PHE A 647 24.08 -17.47 11.55
N HIS A 648 25.37 -17.38 11.87
CA HIS A 648 25.95 -17.96 13.08
C HIS A 648 25.34 -17.36 14.35
N THR A 649 25.12 -16.04 14.39
CA THR A 649 24.44 -15.36 15.51
C THR A 649 23.02 -15.90 15.70
N GLN A 650 22.26 -16.04 14.62
CA GLN A 650 20.89 -16.56 14.69
C GLN A 650 20.85 -18.02 15.14
N LEU A 651 21.72 -18.88 14.60
CA LEU A 651 21.80 -20.29 15.00
C LEU A 651 22.18 -20.45 16.47
N ARG A 652 23.12 -19.63 16.97
CA ARG A 652 23.48 -19.64 18.39
C ARG A 652 22.31 -19.25 19.28
N ALA A 653 21.56 -18.21 18.91
CA ALA A 653 20.36 -17.81 19.65
C ALA A 653 19.32 -18.94 19.68
N ILE A 654 19.08 -19.59 18.54
CA ILE A 654 18.17 -20.75 18.44
C ILE A 654 18.61 -21.90 19.36
N LEU A 655 19.89 -22.27 19.35
CA LEU A 655 20.42 -23.35 20.19
C LEU A 655 20.37 -23.02 21.69
N ARG A 656 20.61 -21.76 22.08
CA ARG A 656 20.44 -21.32 23.47
C ARG A 656 18.99 -21.46 23.92
N VAL A 657 18.04 -21.06 23.08
CA VAL A 657 16.59 -21.19 23.31
C VAL A 657 16.14 -22.64 23.35
N ALA A 658 16.80 -23.57 22.64
CA ALA A 658 16.43 -24.98 22.59
C ALA A 658 16.64 -25.73 23.93
N THR A 659 17.36 -25.16 24.90
CA THR A 659 17.64 -25.79 26.19
C THR A 659 16.34 -26.19 26.92
N GLY A 660 16.07 -27.50 27.03
CA GLY A 660 14.89 -28.03 27.71
C GLY A 660 13.56 -27.82 26.98
N ARG A 661 13.61 -27.43 25.70
CA ARG A 661 12.44 -27.10 24.86
C ARG A 661 12.43 -27.97 23.59
N ARG A 662 11.24 -28.14 23.00
CA ARG A 662 11.00 -28.95 21.80
C ARG A 662 11.13 -28.11 20.54
N LEU A 663 12.36 -27.79 20.16
CA LEU A 663 12.65 -26.87 19.06
C LEU A 663 13.16 -27.62 17.83
N ARG A 664 12.57 -27.35 16.66
CA ARG A 664 13.02 -27.83 15.35
C ARG A 664 13.60 -26.65 14.55
N VAL A 665 14.61 -26.89 13.72
CA VAL A 665 15.22 -25.86 12.87
C VAL A 665 14.90 -26.14 11.41
N MET A 666 14.49 -25.12 10.66
CA MET A 666 14.16 -25.22 9.25
C MET A 666 14.86 -24.15 8.41
N PHE A 667 15.46 -24.56 7.28
CA PHE A 667 16.13 -23.64 6.35
C PHE A 667 15.26 -23.31 5.11
N PRO A 668 15.06 -22.02 4.76
CA PRO A 668 14.29 -21.58 3.59
C PRO A 668 15.12 -21.59 2.30
N MET A 669 14.45 -21.60 1.15
CA MET A 669 15.01 -21.39 -0.20
C MET A 669 16.09 -22.40 -0.63
N VAL A 670 16.02 -23.62 -0.10
CA VAL A 670 16.96 -24.70 -0.41
C VAL A 670 16.73 -25.24 -1.82
N THR A 671 17.80 -25.42 -2.58
CA THR A 671 17.78 -25.90 -3.96
C THR A 671 18.66 -27.14 -4.14
N THR A 672 19.80 -27.21 -3.45
CA THR A 672 20.84 -28.23 -3.68
C THR A 672 21.29 -28.93 -2.39
N ALA A 673 21.83 -30.14 -2.53
CA ALA A 673 22.34 -30.92 -1.39
C ALA A 673 23.56 -30.26 -0.71
N ASP A 674 24.35 -29.49 -1.48
CA ASP A 674 25.46 -28.69 -0.94
C ASP A 674 24.98 -27.62 0.03
N GLU A 675 23.88 -26.92 -0.31
CA GLU A 675 23.26 -25.95 0.59
C GLU A 675 22.79 -26.61 1.90
N VAL A 676 22.22 -27.82 1.82
CA VAL A 676 21.83 -28.61 3.01
C VAL A 676 23.05 -28.96 3.86
N ALA A 677 24.11 -29.47 3.24
CA ALA A 677 25.35 -29.84 3.95
C ALA A 677 25.94 -28.63 4.68
N ARG A 678 26.05 -27.48 3.99
CA ARG A 678 26.58 -26.23 4.57
C ARG A 678 25.71 -25.68 5.69
N ALA A 679 24.38 -25.81 5.58
CA ALA A 679 23.47 -25.40 6.64
C ALA A 679 23.65 -26.24 7.91
N ARG A 680 23.81 -27.57 7.76
CA ARG A 680 24.09 -28.47 8.89
C ARG A 680 25.45 -28.19 9.52
N GLU A 681 26.48 -27.96 8.71
CA GLU A 681 27.80 -27.54 9.20
C GLU A 681 27.74 -26.23 9.99
N ALA A 682 26.89 -25.28 9.58
CA ALA A 682 26.69 -24.04 10.32
C ALA A 682 26.04 -24.26 11.70
N VAL A 683 25.10 -25.22 11.83
CA VAL A 683 24.53 -25.63 13.12
C VAL A 683 25.61 -26.23 14.01
N ASP A 684 26.42 -27.14 13.46
CA ASP A 684 27.54 -27.75 14.17
C ASP A 684 28.54 -26.69 14.66
N ALA A 685 28.88 -25.71 13.81
CA ALA A 685 29.78 -24.62 14.16
C ALA A 685 29.23 -23.73 15.29
N ALA A 686 27.93 -23.39 15.25
CA ALA A 686 27.26 -22.62 16.29
C ALA A 686 27.28 -23.35 17.64
N ARG A 687 26.96 -24.65 17.63
CA ARG A 687 27.03 -25.54 18.80
C ARG A 687 28.45 -25.56 19.39
N ASP A 688 29.44 -25.82 18.55
CA ASP A 688 30.83 -25.93 18.97
C ASP A 688 31.35 -24.60 19.53
N SER A 689 30.86 -23.47 19.03
CA SER A 689 31.17 -22.14 19.58
C SER A 689 30.58 -21.92 20.97
N LEU A 690 29.29 -22.24 21.16
CA LEU A 690 28.64 -22.14 22.48
C LEU A 690 29.34 -23.04 23.50
N ALA A 691 29.69 -24.27 23.10
CA ALA A 691 30.42 -25.22 23.94
C ALA A 691 31.80 -24.69 24.37
N ARG A 692 32.53 -24.08 23.44
CA ARG A 692 33.86 -23.50 23.71
C ARG A 692 33.80 -22.31 24.67
N GLU A 693 32.75 -21.50 24.57
CA GLU A 693 32.51 -20.33 25.41
C GLU A 693 31.86 -20.69 26.77
N GLY A 694 31.42 -21.94 26.95
CA GLY A 694 30.74 -22.39 28.16
C GLY A 694 29.32 -21.83 28.31
N VAL A 695 28.69 -21.41 27.21
CA VAL A 695 27.31 -20.92 27.19
C VAL A 695 26.34 -22.11 27.14
N PRO A 696 25.33 -22.21 28.01
CA PRO A 696 24.35 -23.29 27.95
C PRO A 696 23.56 -23.30 26.64
N TYR A 697 23.35 -24.50 26.08
CA TYR A 697 22.59 -24.70 24.85
C TYR A 697 21.87 -26.07 24.86
N GLY A 698 20.86 -26.21 24.00
CA GLY A 698 20.19 -27.47 23.70
C GLY A 698 20.38 -27.88 22.25
N GLU A 699 20.28 -29.18 21.97
CA GLU A 699 20.23 -29.70 20.61
C GLU A 699 18.82 -29.53 20.03
N PRO A 700 18.68 -29.19 18.74
CA PRO A 700 17.39 -29.24 18.07
C PRO A 700 16.78 -30.66 18.14
N GLU A 701 15.47 -30.76 18.34
CA GLU A 701 14.72 -32.02 18.25
C GLU A 701 14.74 -32.59 16.83
N ALA A 702 14.77 -31.70 15.83
CA ALA A 702 14.81 -32.07 14.41
C ALA A 702 15.41 -30.93 13.57
N VAL A 703 16.06 -31.29 12.46
CA VAL A 703 16.57 -30.37 11.44
C VAL A 703 15.95 -30.71 10.09
N GLY A 704 15.42 -29.69 9.41
CA GLY A 704 14.73 -29.85 8.14
C GLY A 704 14.92 -28.67 7.20
N ILE A 705 14.27 -28.75 6.04
CA ILE A 705 14.27 -27.70 5.02
C ILE A 705 12.86 -27.33 4.61
N MET A 706 12.70 -26.09 4.14
CA MET A 706 11.51 -25.70 3.41
C MET A 706 11.66 -26.09 1.93
N VAL A 707 10.73 -26.89 1.42
CA VAL A 707 10.65 -27.24 0.00
C VAL A 707 9.71 -26.23 -0.68
N GLU A 708 10.32 -25.18 -1.20
CA GLU A 708 9.61 -24.09 -1.89
C GLU A 708 10.19 -23.76 -3.27
N VAL A 709 11.32 -24.38 -3.63
CA VAL A 709 11.91 -24.28 -4.98
C VAL A 709 11.52 -25.53 -5.77
N PRO A 710 11.02 -25.42 -7.02
CA PRO A 710 10.57 -26.59 -7.79
C PRO A 710 11.65 -27.66 -7.97
N ALA A 711 12.92 -27.26 -8.11
CA ALA A 711 14.05 -28.19 -8.19
C ALA A 711 14.14 -29.12 -6.97
N ALA A 712 13.84 -28.62 -5.76
CA ALA A 712 13.84 -29.40 -4.54
C ALA A 712 12.66 -30.38 -4.43
N ALA A 713 11.56 -30.13 -5.15
CA ALA A 713 10.42 -31.04 -5.20
C ALA A 713 10.51 -32.07 -6.33
N VAL A 714 11.21 -31.76 -7.43
CA VAL A 714 11.36 -32.65 -8.59
C VAL A 714 12.43 -33.72 -8.37
N ALA A 715 13.50 -33.42 -7.64
CA ALA A 715 14.58 -34.36 -7.34
C ALA A 715 14.98 -34.27 -5.85
N PRO A 716 14.07 -34.61 -4.92
CA PRO A 716 14.30 -34.47 -3.49
C PRO A 716 15.31 -35.48 -2.94
N GLU A 717 15.62 -36.55 -3.67
CA GLU A 717 16.41 -37.69 -3.17
C GLU A 717 17.73 -37.29 -2.52
N ASP A 718 18.50 -36.43 -3.19
CA ASP A 718 19.81 -36.00 -2.71
C ASP A 718 19.70 -34.97 -1.56
N LEU A 719 18.54 -34.31 -1.41
CA LEU A 719 18.30 -33.31 -0.37
C LEU A 719 17.92 -33.93 0.97
N LEU A 720 17.24 -35.09 0.93
CA LEU A 720 16.65 -35.73 2.10
C LEU A 720 17.67 -36.43 2.99
N ASP A 721 18.89 -36.65 2.51
CA ASP A 721 19.93 -37.37 3.25
C ASP A 721 20.39 -36.55 4.47
N GLY A 722 20.15 -37.09 5.68
CA GLY A 722 20.56 -36.45 6.94
C GLY A 722 19.60 -35.36 7.44
N LEU A 723 18.40 -35.27 6.87
CA LEU A 723 17.29 -34.46 7.37
C LEU A 723 16.29 -35.32 8.15
N ASP A 724 15.63 -34.71 9.14
CA ASP A 724 14.55 -35.34 9.90
C ASP A 724 13.18 -35.07 9.27
N PHE A 725 13.04 -33.91 8.60
CA PHE A 725 11.79 -33.47 7.99
C PHE A 725 11.96 -32.49 6.83
N VAL A 726 10.89 -32.32 6.08
CA VAL A 726 10.72 -31.25 5.10
C VAL A 726 9.36 -30.58 5.28
N SER A 727 9.25 -29.28 5.02
CA SER A 727 7.96 -28.58 5.02
C SER A 727 7.75 -27.83 3.72
N VAL A 728 6.60 -27.99 3.08
CA VAL A 728 6.31 -27.34 1.80
C VAL A 728 5.84 -25.91 2.02
N GLY A 729 6.59 -24.96 1.47
CA GLY A 729 6.18 -23.56 1.33
C GLY A 729 5.34 -23.39 0.07
N SER A 730 4.04 -23.75 0.13
CA SER A 730 3.19 -23.87 -1.08
C SER A 730 3.07 -22.57 -1.89
N ASN A 731 3.13 -21.42 -1.23
CA ASN A 731 2.98 -20.12 -1.89
C ASN A 731 4.17 -19.81 -2.80
N ASP A 732 5.40 -20.01 -2.32
CA ASP A 732 6.63 -19.80 -3.10
C ASP A 732 6.79 -20.95 -4.12
N LEU A 733 6.45 -22.19 -3.75
CA LEU A 733 6.43 -23.32 -4.70
C LEU A 733 5.49 -23.07 -5.88
N ALA A 734 4.29 -22.53 -5.63
CA ALA A 734 3.35 -22.15 -6.68
C ALA A 734 3.90 -21.02 -7.54
N ALA A 735 4.40 -19.94 -6.93
CA ALA A 735 4.96 -18.80 -7.66
C ALA A 735 6.09 -19.22 -8.61
N TYR A 736 7.06 -20.03 -8.13
CA TYR A 736 8.18 -20.47 -8.95
C TYR A 736 7.81 -21.55 -9.97
N THR A 737 6.88 -22.45 -9.65
CA THR A 737 6.42 -23.49 -10.60
C THR A 737 5.63 -22.86 -11.74
N MET A 738 4.79 -21.88 -11.43
CA MET A 738 3.94 -21.19 -12.39
C MET A 738 4.63 -20.00 -13.07
N ALA A 739 5.84 -19.66 -12.63
CA ALA A 739 6.61 -18.50 -13.08
C ALA A 739 5.80 -17.19 -12.98
N ALA A 740 5.08 -17.03 -11.86
CA ALA A 740 4.18 -15.92 -11.62
C ALA A 740 4.46 -15.29 -10.26
N ASP A 741 4.81 -14.01 -10.26
CA ASP A 741 5.00 -13.24 -9.03
C ASP A 741 3.64 -12.85 -8.45
N ARG A 742 3.35 -13.33 -7.24
CA ARG A 742 2.08 -13.03 -6.55
C ARG A 742 1.89 -11.56 -6.18
N THR A 743 2.97 -10.77 -6.19
CA THR A 743 2.93 -9.33 -5.92
C THR A 743 2.57 -8.52 -7.17
N VAL A 744 2.59 -9.13 -8.35
CA VAL A 744 2.25 -8.50 -9.62
C VAL A 744 0.82 -8.86 -10.01
N THR A 745 -0.08 -7.87 -9.90
CA THR A 745 -1.55 -8.02 -10.05
C THR A 745 -1.97 -8.77 -11.31
N GLU A 746 -1.31 -8.52 -12.44
CA GLU A 746 -1.63 -9.10 -13.75
C GLU A 746 -1.39 -10.61 -13.82
N VAL A 747 -0.42 -11.13 -13.07
CA VAL A 747 -0.02 -12.54 -13.10
C VAL A 747 -0.32 -13.28 -11.80
N ALA A 748 -0.65 -12.58 -10.72
CA ALA A 748 -1.05 -13.17 -9.45
C ALA A 748 -2.13 -14.27 -9.57
N PRO A 749 -3.14 -14.17 -10.47
CA PRO A 749 -4.10 -15.25 -10.68
C PRO A 749 -3.49 -16.59 -11.14
N LEU A 750 -2.27 -16.61 -11.68
CA LEU A 750 -1.57 -17.83 -12.11
C LEU A 750 -0.88 -18.57 -10.96
N ALA A 751 -0.52 -17.87 -9.88
CA ALA A 751 0.25 -18.41 -8.75
C ALA A 751 -0.65 -19.15 -7.73
N GLN A 752 -1.53 -20.03 -8.20
CA GLN A 752 -2.50 -20.73 -7.34
C GLN A 752 -1.90 -21.97 -6.66
N PRO A 753 -1.89 -22.05 -5.32
CA PRO A 753 -1.37 -23.21 -4.59
C PRO A 753 -2.14 -24.51 -4.84
N ASP A 754 -3.40 -24.43 -5.27
CA ASP A 754 -4.26 -25.58 -5.55
C ASP A 754 -4.12 -26.14 -6.97
N HIS A 755 -3.23 -25.57 -7.78
CA HIS A 755 -3.00 -26.03 -9.13
C HIS A 755 -2.51 -27.50 -9.13
N PRO A 756 -3.02 -28.38 -10.02
CA PRO A 756 -2.67 -29.81 -10.02
C PRO A 756 -1.17 -30.11 -10.14
N ALA A 757 -0.38 -29.21 -10.75
CA ALA A 757 1.07 -29.34 -10.81
C ALA A 757 1.70 -29.32 -9.40
N ILE A 758 1.19 -28.49 -8.50
CA ILE A 758 1.70 -28.36 -7.13
C ILE A 758 1.39 -29.63 -6.34
N ALA A 759 0.17 -30.15 -6.44
CA ALA A 759 -0.20 -31.43 -5.83
C ALA A 759 0.69 -32.59 -6.32
N ARG A 760 1.06 -32.62 -7.62
CA ARG A 760 1.99 -33.63 -8.16
C ARG A 760 3.40 -33.49 -7.60
N LEU A 761 3.91 -32.26 -7.45
CA LEU A 761 5.21 -32.01 -6.83
C LEU A 761 5.23 -32.47 -5.36
N ILE A 762 4.17 -32.18 -4.61
CA ILE A 762 4.02 -32.63 -3.22
C ILE A 762 3.94 -34.16 -3.15
N GLY A 763 3.21 -34.80 -4.08
CA GLY A 763 3.13 -36.25 -4.18
C GLY A 763 4.49 -36.90 -4.39
N TRP A 764 5.28 -36.42 -5.36
CA TRP A 764 6.65 -36.90 -5.59
C TRP A 764 7.55 -36.72 -4.36
N LEU A 765 7.46 -35.57 -3.69
CA LEU A 765 8.18 -35.32 -2.44
C LEU A 765 7.79 -36.33 -1.35
N CYS A 766 6.48 -36.59 -1.17
CA CYS A 766 5.98 -37.53 -0.17
C CYS A 766 6.45 -38.97 -0.44
N GLU A 767 6.46 -39.40 -1.71
CA GLU A 767 6.98 -40.72 -2.09
C GLU A 767 8.46 -40.87 -1.76
N ALA A 768 9.29 -39.89 -2.13
CA ALA A 768 10.72 -39.90 -1.87
C ALA A 768 11.07 -39.80 -0.38
N ALA A 769 10.35 -38.95 0.37
CA ALA A 769 10.52 -38.77 1.80
C ALA A 769 10.17 -40.04 2.58
N ARG A 770 9.07 -40.72 2.21
CA ARG A 770 8.65 -41.99 2.80
C ARG A 770 9.72 -43.08 2.65
N ALA A 771 10.40 -43.13 1.50
CA ALA A 771 11.48 -44.09 1.26
C ALA A 771 12.71 -43.89 2.18
N ARG A 772 12.87 -42.69 2.75
CA ARG A 772 13.98 -42.32 3.64
C ARG A 772 13.59 -42.17 5.11
N GLY A 773 12.31 -42.33 5.44
CA GLY A 773 11.81 -42.10 6.81
C GLY A 773 11.76 -40.64 7.22
N VAL A 774 11.78 -39.71 6.25
CA VAL A 774 11.63 -38.27 6.47
C VAL A 774 10.15 -37.94 6.41
N TRP A 775 9.63 -37.18 7.39
CA TRP A 775 8.23 -36.76 7.36
C TRP A 775 8.05 -35.44 6.61
N VAL A 776 6.87 -35.26 5.99
CA VAL A 776 6.53 -34.09 5.18
C VAL A 776 5.46 -33.26 5.88
N GLY A 777 5.74 -31.98 6.06
CA GLY A 777 4.79 -30.95 6.48
C GLY A 777 4.39 -30.02 5.33
N VAL A 778 3.35 -29.21 5.54
CA VAL A 778 2.97 -28.09 4.66
C VAL A 778 2.62 -26.89 5.53
N CYS A 779 3.24 -25.73 5.27
CA CYS A 779 3.03 -24.51 6.05
C CYS A 779 2.45 -23.32 5.25
N GLY A 780 2.19 -23.51 3.96
CA GLY A 780 1.53 -22.51 3.13
C GLY A 780 0.00 -22.54 3.24
N GLU A 781 -0.67 -21.59 2.58
CA GLU A 781 -2.11 -21.32 2.80
C GLU A 781 -3.02 -22.53 2.53
N MET A 782 -2.63 -23.39 1.59
CA MET A 782 -3.39 -24.61 1.25
C MET A 782 -3.58 -25.57 2.44
N ALA A 783 -2.71 -25.53 3.46
CA ALA A 783 -2.86 -26.36 4.65
C ALA A 783 -4.06 -25.95 5.52
N GLY A 784 -4.51 -24.69 5.41
CA GLY A 784 -5.66 -24.16 6.12
C GLY A 784 -7.00 -24.38 5.42
N GLU A 785 -7.01 -24.92 4.21
CA GLU A 785 -8.23 -25.16 3.44
C GLU A 785 -8.69 -26.62 3.61
N PRO A 786 -9.87 -26.89 4.19
CA PRO A 786 -10.26 -28.24 4.61
C PRO A 786 -10.19 -29.32 3.53
N GLU A 787 -10.62 -29.02 2.30
CA GLU A 787 -10.60 -29.99 1.19
C GLU A 787 -9.17 -30.28 0.71
N TYR A 788 -8.32 -29.26 0.63
CA TYR A 788 -6.91 -29.43 0.26
C TYR A 788 -6.14 -30.16 1.36
N ALA A 789 -6.38 -29.83 2.62
CA ALA A 789 -5.78 -30.50 3.77
C ALA A 789 -6.04 -32.02 3.78
N ALA A 790 -7.27 -32.45 3.46
CA ALA A 790 -7.60 -33.87 3.34
C ALA A 790 -6.77 -34.54 2.23
N GLY A 791 -6.74 -33.96 1.03
CA GLY A 791 -5.95 -34.50 -0.08
C GLY A 791 -4.44 -34.53 0.20
N LEU A 792 -3.90 -33.55 0.93
CA LEU A 792 -2.49 -33.53 1.35
C LEU A 792 -2.16 -34.70 2.29
N VAL A 793 -3.04 -34.99 3.25
CA VAL A 793 -2.86 -36.13 4.17
C VAL A 793 -2.84 -37.45 3.41
N ASP A 794 -3.72 -37.59 2.40
CA ASP A 794 -3.79 -38.77 1.54
C ASP A 794 -2.52 -38.95 0.69
N LEU A 795 -1.92 -37.85 0.20
CA LEU A 795 -0.63 -37.88 -0.50
C LEU A 795 0.52 -38.35 0.40
N GLY A 796 0.42 -38.14 1.71
CA GLY A 796 1.44 -38.55 2.67
C GLY A 796 1.92 -37.45 3.62
N VAL A 797 1.32 -36.27 3.61
CA VAL A 797 1.65 -35.18 4.55
C VAL A 797 1.25 -35.57 5.97
N ARG A 798 2.12 -35.29 6.94
CA ARG A 798 1.94 -35.64 8.37
C ARG A 798 1.96 -34.44 9.30
N GLU A 799 2.29 -33.25 8.81
CA GLU A 799 2.13 -31.97 9.53
C GLU A 799 1.40 -30.96 8.63
N LEU A 800 0.36 -30.31 9.14
CA LEU A 800 -0.33 -29.21 8.46
C LEU A 800 -0.25 -27.97 9.35
N SER A 801 0.46 -26.95 8.89
CA SER A 801 0.66 -25.69 9.62
C SER A 801 -0.08 -24.54 8.93
N MET A 802 -0.98 -23.88 9.66
CA MET A 802 -1.95 -22.94 9.09
C MET A 802 -2.22 -21.73 9.99
N ALA A 803 -3.09 -20.81 9.58
CA ALA A 803 -3.55 -19.75 10.47
C ALA A 803 -4.39 -20.35 11.62
N PRO A 804 -4.30 -19.83 12.86
CA PRO A 804 -5.02 -20.39 14.02
C PRO A 804 -6.52 -20.60 13.79
N GLY A 805 -7.18 -19.67 13.10
CA GLY A 805 -8.61 -19.75 12.80
C GLY A 805 -9.03 -20.94 11.92
N ALA A 806 -8.11 -21.52 11.14
CA ALA A 806 -8.40 -22.62 10.23
C ALA A 806 -8.28 -24.02 10.88
N ILE A 807 -7.60 -24.12 12.03
CA ILE A 807 -7.27 -25.40 12.67
C ILE A 807 -8.52 -26.23 12.98
N ALA A 808 -9.56 -25.57 13.49
CA ALA A 808 -10.78 -26.22 13.91
C ALA A 808 -11.52 -26.84 12.71
N ASP A 809 -11.64 -26.11 11.61
CA ASP A 809 -12.35 -26.55 10.40
C ASP A 809 -11.60 -27.69 9.69
N VAL A 810 -10.27 -27.56 9.55
CA VAL A 810 -9.43 -28.63 8.99
C VAL A 810 -9.53 -29.88 9.86
N LYS A 811 -9.48 -29.74 11.18
CA LYS A 811 -9.64 -30.86 12.12
C LYS A 811 -11.01 -31.53 11.97
N GLN A 812 -12.08 -30.73 11.89
CA GLN A 812 -13.43 -31.26 11.68
C GLN A 812 -13.50 -32.07 10.38
N ARG A 813 -12.95 -31.54 9.28
CA ARG A 813 -12.93 -32.25 8.00
C ARG A 813 -12.17 -33.57 8.14
N LEU A 814 -10.94 -33.56 8.62
CA LEU A 814 -10.11 -34.78 8.75
C LEU A 814 -10.72 -35.84 9.68
N LEU A 815 -11.54 -35.45 10.66
CA LEU A 815 -12.22 -36.39 11.56
C LEU A 815 -13.56 -36.91 11.03
N THR A 816 -14.15 -36.27 10.02
CA THR A 816 -15.50 -36.59 9.51
C THR A 816 -15.50 -37.26 8.15
N VAL A 817 -14.42 -37.17 7.36
CA VAL A 817 -14.29 -37.96 6.12
C VAL A 817 -13.96 -39.41 6.48
N PRO A 818 -14.78 -40.40 6.06
CA PRO A 818 -14.29 -41.77 6.01
C PRO A 818 -13.17 -41.83 4.97
N ALA A 819 -12.06 -42.47 5.31
CA ALA A 819 -11.01 -42.73 4.33
C ALA A 819 -11.54 -43.67 3.23
N ASP A 820 -11.43 -43.24 1.98
CA ASP A 820 -11.81 -44.04 0.80
C ASP A 820 -10.84 -45.21 0.53
#